data_AF-A0A7W2LGC6-F1
#
_entry.id   AF-A0A7W2LGC6-F1
#
_cell.length_a   1.000
_cell.length_b   1.000
_cell.length_c   1.000
_cell.angle_alpha   90.00
_cell.angle_beta   90.00
_cell.angle_gamma   90.00
#
_symmetry.space_group_name_H-M   'P 1'
#
loop_
_entity.id
_entity.type
_entity.pdbx_description
1 polymer ?
#
loop_
_entity_poly.entity_id
_entity_poly.type
_entity_poly.pdbx_seq_one_letter_code
_entity_poly.pdbx_strand_id
1 'polypeptide(L)'
;MPQPFRFQSARSAGSSTTEANIFIHGYSAGHTDEDKQLLLDRIPEQLTHYTNIFAFWPSNHIFRFDKSSAWKLAAAGLNAGAAFTGASMGSLGLVGTLAKDRMGNFTQARARAESMGAVLLDQLQAYLSSHHPHIKSINLIGHSLGGRLVISTLKNFSKRQQLAINDVLLMAAAVEVTAIEARKMRGVLQGRLINAYSKADKTLLLNVGETCLGRNEVEHFESIEMEDFGHTDYWERLPEVLSKSRFKAGLPPSPAPAQPSAHAKKPTRVLTQPAKANTMKLELNSPRDVYQQINDELSLIIAELKNASDDEALNQAREEALQRLGQHRTALYERLAELEKNAEWNTFTIAFYGETGAGKSTLIETLRILLQEPGKRASQQAFRKLREQYGVTEENLQRLQQDIEQAEARLGELTQQLNATRQQFELPFSEAQSALDQANVKANELTQRLGAALEQREQAHKDALSAVTRLHTLLATRKSTASLWQTLLGLFRKMPEELELNAATASLTETTQARDSAAATFNAEQQKTSQERLTLERQLVEVTTARDQACAALATQQTQATQQHQALVQQRLENESQLADLVAQLQLHADGEIIGDGQADYTRTTQRYEFELDGQPFALLDVPGIEGKEGLVLDQIERAVQTAHAVFYVTNQPAPPQTGDGQHQGTLEKIKHHLGAQTEVWTIFNKKITSPKHSLGNRPLISDDERISLTGLDEKMGEQLGKHYQEVFPLSALPAFLASTDHLAPGSQNAKRRSKALEDFGADELLEKSRLRAFLQLLGDRLIHNGKAKIVRANFNKANDVLNQTTTTLSGVQQTLGALSRKLSQEEQSAKSQLNSSFQALKKRLESSGETLIDTFASNVRNSVYAQIEENISNDAFKSALAEALEDQKHQLSEKLPDAVNAEVGKFQKAAEDILKRFEKHAQELTTSYAKLGSLRFNEHFNLNIKIDNGIKVMGLLASLVGIAAAPFTGGASLWVAGGAALTFLIAVGKALWSAIDKDYKKSQQRQATDKNLRSATEQLSDTLRESLDSALEDMQGTIEQLDLALEAPAKQAANQVNTLSRSTNRLKILSRQIEIAGNL
;
A
#
# COMPACT_ATOMS: atom_id res chain seq x y z
N MET A 1 -31.23 -3.67 19.42
CA MET A 1 -30.84 -2.30 19.08
C MET A 1 -29.66 -2.39 18.12
N PRO A 2 -29.67 -1.70 16.96
CA PRO A 2 -28.51 -1.66 16.08
C PRO A 2 -27.31 -1.06 16.83
N GLN A 3 -26.10 -1.52 16.51
CA GLN A 3 -24.89 -0.99 17.14
C GLN A 3 -24.74 0.52 16.86
N PRO A 4 -24.18 1.30 17.80
CA PRO A 4 -24.01 2.74 17.59
C PRO A 4 -22.89 3.04 16.60
N PHE A 5 -23.08 4.07 15.77
CA PHE A 5 -21.99 4.70 15.02
C PHE A 5 -21.00 5.34 15.98
N ARG A 6 -19.72 5.30 15.62
CA ARG A 6 -18.68 6.14 16.24
C ARG A 6 -18.38 7.31 15.31
N PHE A 7 -18.86 8.49 15.67
CA PHE A 7 -18.61 9.71 14.89
C PHE A 7 -17.32 10.38 15.34
N GLN A 8 -16.47 10.77 14.38
CA GLN A 8 -15.22 11.47 14.65
C GLN A 8 -15.07 12.63 13.67
N SER A 9 -14.85 13.84 14.20
CA SER A 9 -14.63 15.04 13.38
C SER A 9 -13.15 15.17 13.03
N ALA A 10 -12.84 15.55 11.79
CA ALA A 10 -11.50 16.04 11.42
C ALA A 10 -11.24 17.40 12.12
N ARG A 11 -9.98 17.83 12.24
CA ARG A 11 -9.58 19.07 12.95
C ARG A 11 -10.48 20.26 12.55
N SER A 12 -10.87 21.07 13.54
CA SER A 12 -11.98 22.02 13.43
C SER A 12 -11.77 23.12 12.38
N ALA A 13 -12.73 23.27 11.47
CA ALA A 13 -12.94 24.50 10.73
C ALA A 13 -13.38 25.63 11.70
N GLY A 14 -13.18 26.89 11.29
CA GLY A 14 -13.70 28.06 12.01
C GLY A 14 -15.22 27.98 12.19
N SER A 15 -15.71 28.52 13.31
CA SER A 15 -17.05 28.31 13.90
C SER A 15 -18.26 28.87 13.13
N SER A 16 -18.26 28.88 11.79
CA SER A 16 -19.27 29.58 10.98
C SER A 16 -19.99 28.76 9.91
N THR A 17 -19.69 27.47 9.70
CA THR A 17 -20.34 26.67 8.63
C THR A 17 -21.56 25.90 9.11
N THR A 18 -22.72 26.08 8.46
CA THR A 18 -23.96 25.36 8.78
C THR A 18 -24.10 24.01 8.06
N GLU A 19 -23.06 23.58 7.35
CA GLU A 19 -23.03 22.36 6.52
C GLU A 19 -21.89 21.42 6.96
N ALA A 20 -22.16 20.10 7.02
CA ALA A 20 -21.14 19.07 7.25
C ALA A 20 -21.02 18.08 6.09
N ASN A 21 -19.80 17.55 5.88
CA ASN A 21 -19.56 16.39 5.02
C ASN A 21 -19.41 15.13 5.89
N ILE A 22 -20.24 14.12 5.62
CA ILE A 22 -20.28 12.87 6.38
C ILE A 22 -19.67 11.74 5.54
N PHE A 23 -18.52 11.23 5.95
CA PHE A 23 -17.79 10.16 5.28
C PHE A 23 -18.10 8.80 5.89
N ILE A 24 -18.43 7.82 5.04
CA ILE A 24 -18.78 6.45 5.44
C ILE A 24 -17.93 5.47 4.64
N HIS A 25 -17.09 4.72 5.35
CA HIS A 25 -16.14 3.78 4.77
C HIS A 25 -16.78 2.44 4.36
N GLY A 26 -16.06 1.68 3.54
CA GLY A 26 -16.41 0.34 3.07
C GLY A 26 -16.08 -0.81 4.04
N TYR A 27 -16.09 -2.03 3.51
CA TYR A 27 -15.76 -3.27 4.22
C TYR A 27 -14.30 -3.27 4.72
N SER A 28 -14.04 -3.81 5.91
CA SER A 28 -12.68 -4.00 6.47
C SER A 28 -11.86 -2.72 6.69
N ALA A 29 -12.51 -1.58 6.92
CA ALA A 29 -11.85 -0.29 7.21
C ALA A 29 -12.38 0.32 8.53
N GLY A 30 -11.60 1.19 9.18
CA GLY A 30 -12.04 1.92 10.39
C GLY A 30 -12.14 1.09 11.67
N HIS A 31 -11.43 -0.04 11.75
CA HIS A 31 -11.49 -0.97 12.88
C HIS A 31 -10.50 -0.66 14.00
N THR A 32 -9.28 -0.23 13.65
CA THR A 32 -8.27 0.27 14.60
C THR A 32 -8.29 1.80 14.66
N ASP A 33 -7.66 2.39 15.67
CA ASP A 33 -7.57 3.86 15.75
C ASP A 33 -6.60 4.42 14.69
N GLU A 34 -5.60 3.64 14.29
CA GLU A 34 -4.69 3.95 13.18
C GLU A 34 -5.43 3.97 11.83
N ASP A 35 -6.31 3.00 11.56
CA ASP A 35 -7.10 2.96 10.32
C ASP A 35 -8.07 4.14 10.23
N LYS A 36 -8.66 4.53 11.37
CA LYS A 36 -9.55 5.70 11.46
C LYS A 36 -8.78 6.99 11.22
N GLN A 37 -7.59 7.12 11.81
CA GLN A 37 -6.74 8.29 11.60
C GLN A 37 -6.27 8.37 10.15
N LEU A 38 -5.88 7.24 9.55
CA LEU A 38 -5.49 7.18 8.13
C LEU A 38 -6.64 7.63 7.22
N LEU A 39 -7.88 7.21 7.47
CA LEU A 39 -9.05 7.67 6.70
C LEU A 39 -9.33 9.17 6.89
N LEU A 40 -9.15 9.70 8.09
CA LEU A 40 -9.29 11.13 8.38
C LEU A 40 -8.22 11.97 7.65
N ASP A 41 -6.98 11.48 7.62
CA ASP A 41 -5.85 12.15 6.95
C ASP A 41 -5.98 12.15 5.41
N ARG A 42 -6.87 11.31 4.84
CA ARG A 42 -7.18 11.31 3.40
C ARG A 42 -8.16 12.40 2.98
N ILE A 43 -8.81 13.11 3.91
CA ILE A 43 -9.70 14.21 3.56
C ILE A 43 -8.86 15.39 3.05
N PRO A 44 -9.04 15.83 1.79
CA PRO A 44 -8.18 16.85 1.21
C PRO A 44 -8.44 18.27 1.72
N GLU A 45 -7.44 19.14 1.59
CA GLU A 45 -7.49 20.55 2.01
C GLU A 45 -8.67 21.33 1.39
N GLN A 46 -9.11 20.98 0.18
CA GLN A 46 -10.27 21.65 -0.44
C GLN A 46 -11.57 21.54 0.38
N LEU A 47 -11.66 20.60 1.32
CA LEU A 47 -12.80 20.43 2.22
C LEU A 47 -12.54 20.95 3.64
N THR A 48 -11.35 21.46 3.99
CA THR A 48 -11.03 21.90 5.36
C THR A 48 -11.82 23.12 5.84
N HIS A 49 -12.49 23.82 4.92
CA HIS A 49 -13.41 24.90 5.25
C HIS A 49 -14.80 24.42 5.70
N TYR A 50 -15.11 23.12 5.57
CA TYR A 50 -16.36 22.51 6.03
C TYR A 50 -16.11 21.69 7.30
N THR A 51 -17.16 21.44 8.07
CA THR A 51 -17.12 20.43 9.12
C THR A 51 -17.12 19.04 8.49
N ASN A 52 -16.01 18.30 8.62
CA ASN A 52 -15.89 16.94 8.07
C ASN A 52 -15.95 15.90 9.18
N ILE A 53 -16.87 14.94 9.07
CA ILE A 53 -17.15 13.92 10.09
C ILE A 53 -17.10 12.55 9.45
N PHE A 54 -16.32 11.63 10.01
CA PHE A 54 -16.41 10.20 9.69
C PHE A 54 -17.45 9.50 10.57
N ALA A 55 -18.31 8.70 9.95
CA ALA A 55 -19.28 7.83 10.60
C ALA A 55 -18.78 6.37 10.55
N PHE A 56 -18.01 5.96 11.56
CA PHE A 56 -17.48 4.60 11.64
C PHE A 56 -18.57 3.62 12.07
N TRP A 57 -18.67 2.49 11.35
CA TRP A 57 -19.70 1.47 11.56
C TRP A 57 -19.08 0.06 11.57
N PRO A 58 -19.72 -0.95 12.21
CA PRO A 58 -19.12 -2.27 12.42
C PRO A 58 -19.18 -3.13 11.15
N SER A 59 -18.33 -2.82 10.16
CA SER A 59 -18.35 -3.41 8.81
C SER A 59 -17.82 -4.86 8.68
N ASN A 60 -17.45 -5.52 9.79
CA ASN A 60 -16.88 -6.88 9.89
C ASN A 60 -15.41 -7.02 9.43
N HIS A 61 -14.66 -7.94 10.06
CA HIS A 61 -13.25 -8.26 9.77
C HIS A 61 -13.13 -9.71 9.29
N ILE A 62 -12.60 -9.92 8.08
CA ILE A 62 -11.98 -11.20 7.69
C ILE A 62 -10.49 -10.92 7.61
N PHE A 63 -9.72 -11.61 8.44
CA PHE A 63 -8.25 -11.59 8.51
C PHE A 63 -7.49 -11.00 7.30
N ARG A 64 -6.64 -10.01 7.60
CA ARG A 64 -5.40 -9.61 6.89
C ARG A 64 -5.42 -9.81 5.36
N PHE A 65 -5.46 -8.69 4.63
CA PHE A 65 -5.01 -8.62 3.23
C PHE A 65 -3.51 -8.99 3.14
N ASP A 66 -3.20 -10.29 3.11
CA ASP A 66 -1.90 -10.77 2.64
C ASP A 66 -1.99 -10.95 1.11
N LYS A 67 -1.23 -10.12 0.38
CA LYS A 67 -1.07 -10.20 -1.08
C LYS A 67 -0.63 -11.60 -1.57
N SER A 68 -0.19 -12.49 -0.68
CA SER A 68 0.14 -13.89 -1.00
C SER A 68 -1.08 -14.80 -1.28
N SER A 69 -2.30 -14.41 -0.89
CA SER A 69 -3.48 -15.28 -0.98
C SER A 69 -4.18 -15.28 -2.34
N ALA A 70 -3.94 -14.25 -3.16
CA ALA A 70 -4.49 -14.17 -4.53
C ALA A 70 -3.79 -15.17 -5.48
N TRP A 71 -2.53 -15.50 -5.22
CA TRP A 71 -1.74 -16.40 -6.07
C TRP A 71 -2.10 -17.88 -5.85
N LYS A 72 -2.58 -18.27 -4.66
CA LYS A 72 -2.99 -19.65 -4.41
C LYS A 72 -4.30 -20.04 -5.12
N LEU A 73 -5.10 -19.08 -5.59
CA LEU A 73 -6.27 -19.33 -6.43
C LEU A 73 -5.92 -19.40 -7.93
N ALA A 74 -4.89 -18.68 -8.37
CA ALA A 74 -4.41 -18.76 -9.76
C ALA A 74 -3.67 -20.09 -10.05
N ALA A 75 -3.01 -20.67 -9.05
CA ALA A 75 -2.32 -21.96 -9.18
C ALA A 75 -3.27 -23.18 -9.21
N ALA A 76 -4.48 -23.07 -8.66
CA ALA A 76 -5.47 -24.15 -8.69
C ALA A 76 -6.30 -24.17 -9.99
N GLY A 77 -6.29 -23.09 -10.78
CA GLY A 77 -7.01 -22.97 -12.05
C GLY A 77 -6.19 -23.29 -13.31
N LEU A 78 -4.88 -23.57 -13.19
CA LEU A 78 -3.97 -23.74 -14.32
C LEU A 78 -3.44 -25.18 -14.52
N ASN A 79 -3.89 -26.15 -13.71
CA ASN A 79 -3.56 -27.57 -13.89
C ASN A 79 -4.80 -28.41 -14.26
N ALA A 80 -5.69 -27.88 -15.11
CA ALA A 80 -6.74 -28.63 -15.77
C ALA A 80 -6.45 -28.70 -17.26
N GLY A 81 -5.40 -29.44 -17.63
CA GLY A 81 -4.90 -29.47 -19.00
C GLY A 81 -3.99 -30.65 -19.30
N ALA A 82 -4.33 -31.86 -18.84
CA ALA A 82 -4.00 -33.13 -19.49
C ALA A 82 -4.41 -34.31 -18.59
N ALA A 83 -5.02 -35.33 -19.20
CA ALA A 83 -5.34 -36.65 -18.65
C ALA A 83 -6.41 -36.70 -17.54
N PHE A 84 -7.62 -37.13 -17.90
CA PHE A 84 -8.17 -38.44 -17.53
C PHE A 84 -9.61 -38.55 -18.04
N THR A 85 -9.78 -39.40 -19.06
CA THR A 85 -11.07 -39.94 -19.46
C THR A 85 -11.46 -41.06 -18.49
N GLY A 86 -12.64 -40.97 -17.89
CA GLY A 86 -13.35 -42.12 -17.33
C GLY A 86 -13.53 -42.15 -15.81
N ALA A 87 -14.78 -42.39 -15.42
CA ALA A 87 -15.32 -42.69 -14.08
C ALA A 87 -15.70 -41.50 -13.18
N SER A 88 -16.96 -41.58 -12.73
CA SER A 88 -17.74 -40.63 -11.95
C SER A 88 -17.54 -40.79 -10.44
N MET A 89 -17.83 -39.69 -9.72
CA MET A 89 -18.03 -39.53 -8.27
C MET A 89 -16.77 -39.39 -7.39
N GLY A 90 -16.57 -38.18 -6.84
CA GLY A 90 -15.86 -38.00 -5.56
C GLY A 90 -14.89 -36.81 -5.42
N SER A 91 -15.26 -35.56 -5.75
CA SER A 91 -14.41 -34.39 -5.43
C SER A 91 -15.15 -33.05 -5.24
N LEU A 92 -16.38 -33.05 -4.73
CA LEU A 92 -17.17 -31.82 -4.46
C LEU A 92 -17.25 -31.39 -2.97
N GLY A 93 -16.49 -32.02 -2.07
CA GLY A 93 -16.62 -31.80 -0.62
C GLY A 93 -15.85 -30.60 -0.03
N LEU A 94 -14.69 -30.24 -0.56
CA LEU A 94 -13.77 -29.28 0.08
C LEU A 94 -13.70 -27.89 -0.57
N VAL A 95 -14.17 -27.74 -1.81
CA VAL A 95 -14.30 -26.42 -2.48
C VAL A 95 -15.65 -25.76 -2.16
N GLY A 96 -16.69 -26.55 -1.86
CA GLY A 96 -18.03 -26.06 -1.56
C GLY A 96 -18.18 -25.40 -0.19
N THR A 97 -17.34 -25.76 0.80
CA THR A 97 -17.40 -25.22 2.18
C THR A 97 -16.71 -23.87 2.32
N LEU A 98 -15.53 -23.68 1.70
CA LEU A 98 -14.80 -22.39 1.72
C LEU A 98 -15.48 -21.29 0.89
N ALA A 99 -16.17 -21.65 -0.20
CA ALA A 99 -16.99 -20.71 -0.97
C ALA A 99 -18.30 -20.33 -0.24
N LYS A 100 -18.90 -21.27 0.51
CA LYS A 100 -20.10 -21.01 1.33
C LYS A 100 -19.83 -20.06 2.50
N ASP A 101 -18.73 -20.26 3.23
CA ASP A 101 -18.38 -19.39 4.38
C ASP A 101 -18.07 -17.96 3.96
N ARG A 102 -17.38 -17.76 2.82
CA ARG A 102 -17.10 -16.41 2.28
C ARG A 102 -18.37 -15.72 1.74
N MET A 103 -19.26 -16.46 1.07
CA MET A 103 -20.53 -15.92 0.60
C MET A 103 -21.47 -15.57 1.77
N GLY A 104 -21.46 -16.36 2.86
CA GLY A 104 -22.20 -16.10 4.09
C GLY A 104 -21.74 -14.82 4.81
N ASN A 105 -20.43 -14.66 5.02
CA ASN A 105 -19.87 -13.48 5.71
C ASN A 105 -20.09 -12.16 4.94
N PHE A 106 -20.03 -12.20 3.61
CA PHE A 106 -20.28 -11.04 2.77
C PHE A 106 -21.78 -10.66 2.73
N THR A 107 -22.66 -11.65 2.68
CA THR A 107 -24.12 -11.45 2.75
C THR A 107 -24.53 -10.84 4.09
N GLN A 108 -23.92 -11.27 5.21
CA GLN A 108 -24.14 -10.65 6.52
C GLN A 108 -23.65 -9.20 6.59
N ALA A 109 -22.52 -8.87 5.96
CA ALA A 109 -22.01 -7.50 5.91
C ALA A 109 -22.91 -6.56 5.09
N ARG A 110 -23.50 -7.07 3.97
CA ARG A 110 -24.51 -6.35 3.17
C ARG A 110 -25.76 -6.02 4.00
N ALA A 111 -26.36 -7.04 4.63
CA ALA A 111 -27.54 -6.88 5.47
C ALA A 111 -27.28 -5.92 6.65
N ARG A 112 -26.06 -5.96 7.20
CA ARG A 112 -25.64 -5.05 8.27
C ARG A 112 -25.52 -3.61 7.78
N ALA A 113 -24.91 -3.37 6.62
CA ALA A 113 -24.83 -2.03 6.02
C ALA A 113 -26.23 -1.43 5.82
N GLU A 114 -27.19 -2.24 5.37
CA GLU A 114 -28.58 -1.82 5.23
C GLU A 114 -29.22 -1.48 6.57
N SER A 115 -29.03 -2.33 7.60
CA SER A 115 -29.54 -2.08 8.95
C SER A 115 -28.95 -0.83 9.61
N MET A 116 -27.66 -0.55 9.38
CA MET A 116 -26.97 0.63 9.88
C MET A 116 -27.44 1.89 9.16
N GLY A 117 -27.73 1.81 7.86
CA GLY A 117 -28.26 2.94 7.09
C GLY A 117 -29.63 3.39 7.58
N ALA A 118 -30.47 2.46 8.03
CA ALA A 118 -31.79 2.78 8.59
C ALA A 118 -31.73 3.64 9.87
N VAL A 119 -30.59 3.68 10.58
CA VAL A 119 -30.42 4.43 11.84
C VAL A 119 -29.38 5.55 11.77
N LEU A 120 -28.72 5.75 10.63
CA LEU A 120 -27.63 6.73 10.49
C LEU A 120 -28.09 8.15 10.84
N LEU A 121 -29.19 8.62 10.25
CA LEU A 121 -29.64 10.01 10.43
C LEU A 121 -30.10 10.30 11.86
N ASP A 122 -30.77 9.35 12.50
CA ASP A 122 -31.24 9.51 13.88
C ASP A 122 -30.06 9.60 14.86
N GLN A 123 -29.05 8.74 14.70
CA GLN A 123 -27.85 8.77 15.53
C GLN A 123 -26.95 9.98 15.22
N LEU A 124 -26.82 10.36 13.94
CA LEU A 124 -26.08 11.54 13.52
C LEU A 124 -26.73 12.82 14.05
N GLN A 125 -28.06 12.91 14.04
CA GLN A 125 -28.77 14.07 14.58
C GLN A 125 -28.50 14.26 16.08
N ALA A 126 -28.45 13.18 16.86
CA ALA A 126 -28.08 13.22 18.27
C ALA A 126 -26.61 13.69 18.47
N TYR A 127 -25.69 13.20 17.63
CA TYR A 127 -24.28 13.62 17.65
C TYR A 127 -24.11 15.10 17.30
N LEU A 128 -24.73 15.57 16.20
CA LEU A 128 -24.66 16.97 15.77
C LEU A 128 -25.30 17.90 16.81
N SER A 129 -26.42 17.52 17.42
CA SER A 129 -27.06 18.34 18.45
C SER A 129 -26.16 18.56 19.68
N SER A 130 -25.26 17.62 19.99
CA SER A 130 -24.35 17.69 21.14
C SER A 130 -23.00 18.33 20.82
N HIS A 131 -22.49 18.17 19.60
CA HIS A 131 -21.12 18.58 19.24
C HIS A 131 -21.07 19.71 18.21
N HIS A 132 -22.08 19.82 17.34
CA HIS A 132 -22.13 20.75 16.19
C HIS A 132 -23.54 21.33 15.96
N PRO A 133 -24.14 22.05 16.94
CA PRO A 133 -25.56 22.41 16.94
C PRO A 133 -25.96 23.40 15.83
N HIS A 134 -24.99 24.03 15.19
CA HIS A 134 -25.17 24.97 14.09
C HIS A 134 -25.35 24.28 12.73
N ILE A 135 -25.10 22.97 12.63
CA ILE A 135 -25.21 22.22 11.39
C ILE A 135 -26.66 21.85 11.10
N LYS A 136 -27.14 22.31 9.95
CA LYS A 136 -28.53 22.13 9.48
C LYS A 136 -28.61 21.29 8.21
N SER A 137 -27.52 21.24 7.43
CA SER A 137 -27.43 20.44 6.21
C SER A 137 -26.21 19.54 6.21
N ILE A 138 -26.32 18.39 5.56
CA ILE A 138 -25.24 17.41 5.45
C ILE A 138 -25.07 16.95 4.01
N ASN A 139 -23.83 16.62 3.64
CA ASN A 139 -23.51 15.84 2.44
C ASN A 139 -23.13 14.43 2.87
N LEU A 140 -23.53 13.41 2.10
CA LEU A 140 -23.20 12.01 2.40
C LEU A 140 -22.21 11.47 1.38
N ILE A 141 -21.07 10.97 1.85
CA ILE A 141 -20.03 10.39 1.02
C ILE A 141 -19.84 8.93 1.43
N GLY A 142 -20.20 8.00 0.55
CA GLY A 142 -20.18 6.56 0.84
C GLY A 142 -19.29 5.78 -0.11
N HIS A 143 -18.34 5.01 0.43
CA HIS A 143 -17.48 4.11 -0.35
C HIS A 143 -17.91 2.64 -0.20
N SER A 144 -18.01 1.87 -1.29
CA SER A 144 -18.26 0.42 -1.24
C SER A 144 -19.53 0.06 -0.44
N LEU A 145 -19.43 -0.79 0.60
CA LEU A 145 -20.56 -1.09 1.52
C LEU A 145 -21.03 0.15 2.29
N GLY A 146 -20.19 1.16 2.51
CA GLY A 146 -20.61 2.47 2.99
C GLY A 146 -21.55 3.18 2.02
N GLY A 147 -21.35 2.98 0.71
CA GLY A 147 -22.31 3.41 -0.32
C GLY A 147 -23.66 2.69 -0.21
N ARG A 148 -23.66 1.37 0.07
CA ARG A 148 -24.91 0.62 0.38
C ARG A 148 -25.63 1.18 1.60
N LEU A 149 -24.87 1.51 2.65
CA LEU A 149 -25.39 2.13 3.86
C LEU A 149 -26.05 3.48 3.56
N VAL A 150 -25.40 4.34 2.76
CA VAL A 150 -25.98 5.61 2.30
C VAL A 150 -27.25 5.38 1.50
N ILE A 151 -27.26 4.44 0.55
CA ILE A 151 -28.48 4.11 -0.20
C ILE A 151 -29.61 3.64 0.72
N SER A 152 -29.33 2.78 1.70
CA SER A 152 -30.33 2.38 2.70
C SER A 152 -30.83 3.57 3.53
N THR A 153 -29.94 4.51 3.87
CA THR A 153 -30.30 5.76 4.57
C THR A 153 -31.31 6.57 3.76
N LEU A 154 -31.07 6.74 2.45
CA LEU A 154 -31.97 7.47 1.57
C LEU A 154 -33.30 6.75 1.33
N LYS A 155 -33.28 5.41 1.22
CA LYS A 155 -34.50 4.59 1.08
C LYS A 155 -35.40 4.67 2.32
N ASN A 156 -34.80 4.83 3.51
CA ASN A 156 -35.51 4.91 4.78
C ASN A 156 -35.71 6.35 5.29
N PHE A 157 -35.42 7.36 4.46
CA PHE A 157 -35.57 8.76 4.86
C PHE A 157 -37.03 9.08 5.19
N SER A 158 -37.25 9.74 6.33
CA SER A 158 -38.58 10.15 6.77
C SER A 158 -38.63 11.64 7.09
N LYS A 159 -39.78 12.29 6.86
CA LYS A 159 -39.99 13.72 7.15
C LYS A 159 -39.85 14.09 8.64
N ARG A 160 -39.62 13.13 9.54
CA ARG A 160 -39.36 13.36 10.97
C ARG A 160 -37.92 13.81 11.23
N GLN A 161 -37.00 13.54 10.31
CA GLN A 161 -35.58 13.93 10.41
C GLN A 161 -35.42 15.40 10.02
N GLN A 162 -34.78 16.20 10.87
CA GLN A 162 -34.65 17.66 10.67
C GLN A 162 -33.40 18.05 9.84
N LEU A 163 -32.53 17.09 9.51
CA LEU A 163 -31.31 17.32 8.74
C LEU A 163 -31.62 17.34 7.24
N ALA A 164 -31.29 18.45 6.56
CA ALA A 164 -31.36 18.54 5.11
C ALA A 164 -30.18 17.79 4.48
N ILE A 165 -30.45 16.90 3.52
CA ILE A 165 -29.39 16.19 2.77
C ILE A 165 -29.15 16.94 1.45
N ASN A 166 -27.94 17.46 1.29
CA ASN A 166 -27.51 18.20 0.11
C ASN A 166 -26.96 17.23 -0.95
N ASP A 167 -25.65 17.22 -1.16
CA ASP A 167 -25.01 16.36 -2.14
C ASP A 167 -24.78 14.94 -1.57
N VAL A 168 -24.97 13.93 -2.40
CA VAL A 168 -24.60 12.55 -2.11
C VAL A 168 -23.57 12.11 -3.15
N LEU A 169 -22.39 11.69 -2.69
CA LEU A 169 -21.32 11.14 -3.51
C LEU A 169 -21.11 9.66 -3.16
N LEU A 170 -21.40 8.78 -4.11
CA LEU A 170 -21.17 7.36 -3.96
C LEU A 170 -19.93 6.94 -4.75
N MET A 171 -18.97 6.32 -4.06
CA MET A 171 -17.70 5.87 -4.62
C MET A 171 -17.68 4.34 -4.64
N ALA A 172 -17.58 3.72 -5.81
CA ALA A 172 -17.56 2.26 -5.94
C ALA A 172 -18.72 1.58 -5.16
N ALA A 173 -19.94 2.12 -5.22
CA ALA A 173 -21.04 1.68 -4.37
C ALA A 173 -21.40 0.20 -4.58
N ALA A 174 -21.29 -0.59 -3.51
CA ALA A 174 -21.51 -2.04 -3.52
C ALA A 174 -23.00 -2.39 -3.33
N VAL A 175 -23.87 -1.84 -4.16
CA VAL A 175 -25.34 -1.97 -4.08
C VAL A 175 -25.97 -1.86 -5.47
N GLU A 176 -27.00 -2.64 -5.73
CA GLU A 176 -27.85 -2.49 -6.91
C GLU A 176 -28.97 -1.48 -6.62
N VAL A 177 -29.17 -0.56 -7.55
CA VAL A 177 -30.21 0.47 -7.46
C VAL A 177 -30.92 0.54 -8.80
N THR A 178 -32.25 0.45 -8.77
CA THR A 178 -33.08 0.62 -9.97
C THR A 178 -33.32 2.10 -10.26
N ALA A 179 -33.62 2.46 -11.52
CA ALA A 179 -33.97 3.83 -11.90
C ALA A 179 -35.16 4.39 -11.08
N ILE A 180 -36.16 3.56 -10.75
CA ILE A 180 -37.31 3.97 -9.94
C ILE A 180 -36.88 4.34 -8.51
N GLU A 181 -35.98 3.58 -7.91
CA GLU A 181 -35.43 3.88 -6.59
C GLU A 181 -34.55 5.14 -6.64
N ALA A 182 -33.71 5.28 -7.67
CA ALA A 182 -32.88 6.46 -7.89
C ALA A 182 -33.72 7.74 -7.99
N ARG A 183 -34.82 7.70 -8.74
CA ARG A 183 -35.77 8.81 -8.87
C ARG A 183 -36.42 9.19 -7.52
N LYS A 184 -36.78 8.21 -6.70
CA LYS A 184 -37.34 8.45 -5.36
C LYS A 184 -36.30 9.11 -4.44
N MET A 185 -35.06 8.61 -4.44
CA MET A 185 -33.97 9.18 -3.64
C MET A 185 -33.61 10.60 -4.10
N ARG A 186 -33.62 10.87 -5.40
CA ARG A 186 -33.41 12.22 -5.97
C ARG A 186 -34.42 13.25 -5.44
N GLY A 187 -35.64 12.83 -5.11
CA GLY A 187 -36.67 13.69 -4.52
C GLY A 187 -36.46 14.02 -3.02
N VAL A 188 -35.54 13.33 -2.34
CA VAL A 188 -35.19 13.57 -0.93
C VAL A 188 -34.05 14.60 -0.80
N LEU A 189 -33.25 14.77 -1.85
CA LEU A 189 -32.00 15.54 -1.83
C LEU A 189 -32.20 16.98 -2.31
N GLN A 190 -31.52 17.92 -1.65
CA GLN A 190 -31.44 19.33 -2.08
C GLN A 190 -30.29 19.57 -3.06
N GLY A 191 -29.18 18.83 -2.91
CA GLY A 191 -28.00 18.85 -3.78
C GLY A 191 -27.94 17.60 -4.66
N ARG A 192 -26.86 17.34 -5.38
CA ARG A 192 -26.71 16.33 -6.45
C ARG A 192 -26.66 14.88 -5.92
N LEU A 193 -27.00 13.91 -6.78
CA LEU A 193 -26.89 12.48 -6.50
C LEU A 193 -25.88 11.88 -7.48
N ILE A 194 -24.65 11.68 -7.01
CA ILE A 194 -23.48 11.42 -7.83
C ILE A 194 -23.01 9.98 -7.64
N ASN A 195 -22.76 9.29 -8.74
CA ASN A 195 -22.17 7.95 -8.78
C ASN A 195 -20.79 7.99 -9.43
N ALA A 196 -19.72 7.97 -8.64
CA ALA A 196 -18.37 7.75 -9.12
C ALA A 196 -18.12 6.25 -9.25
N TYR A 197 -18.11 5.75 -10.49
CA TYR A 197 -18.02 4.32 -10.80
C TYR A 197 -16.81 4.02 -11.67
N SER A 198 -16.34 2.76 -11.66
CA SER A 198 -15.26 2.30 -12.52
C SER A 198 -15.56 0.92 -13.08
N LYS A 199 -15.44 0.76 -14.39
CA LYS A 199 -15.54 -0.56 -15.04
C LYS A 199 -14.33 -1.44 -14.69
N ALA A 200 -13.19 -0.82 -14.36
CA ALA A 200 -11.94 -1.47 -13.97
C ALA A 200 -11.95 -2.01 -12.52
N ASP A 201 -12.94 -1.63 -11.69
CA ASP A 201 -13.09 -2.15 -10.33
C ASP A 201 -13.53 -3.63 -10.36
N LYS A 202 -12.55 -4.53 -10.34
CA LYS A 202 -12.77 -5.99 -10.34
C LYS A 202 -13.27 -6.51 -9.00
N THR A 203 -13.10 -5.78 -7.90
CA THR A 203 -13.54 -6.24 -6.57
C THR A 203 -15.06 -6.31 -6.52
N LEU A 204 -15.74 -5.36 -7.15
CA LEU A 204 -17.20 -5.34 -7.24
C LEU A 204 -17.79 -6.42 -8.18
N LEU A 205 -16.97 -7.19 -8.93
CA LEU A 205 -17.43 -8.43 -9.58
C LEU A 205 -17.69 -9.57 -8.60
N LEU A 206 -17.08 -9.51 -7.41
CA LEU A 206 -17.24 -10.52 -6.37
C LEU A 206 -18.61 -10.41 -5.65
N ASN A 207 -19.37 -9.34 -5.94
CA ASN A 207 -20.75 -9.15 -5.50
C ASN A 207 -21.72 -10.03 -6.30
N VAL A 208 -21.60 -11.36 -6.15
CA VAL A 208 -22.45 -12.34 -6.84
C VAL A 208 -23.93 -12.01 -6.61
N GLY A 209 -24.69 -11.92 -7.70
CA GLY A 209 -26.14 -11.74 -7.71
C GLY A 209 -26.65 -10.29 -7.79
N GLU A 210 -25.79 -9.27 -7.88
CA GLU A 210 -26.21 -7.87 -7.98
C GLU A 210 -25.40 -7.09 -9.02
N THR A 211 -26.09 -6.24 -9.79
CA THR A 211 -25.44 -5.30 -10.71
C THR A 211 -25.04 -4.04 -9.95
N CYS A 212 -23.82 -4.01 -9.42
CA CYS A 212 -23.38 -2.95 -8.51
C CYS A 212 -23.29 -1.59 -9.21
N LEU A 213 -23.89 -0.58 -8.59
CA LEU A 213 -23.85 0.83 -9.02
C LEU A 213 -22.40 1.35 -9.14
N GLY A 214 -21.47 0.86 -8.32
CA GLY A 214 -20.05 1.21 -8.40
C GLY A 214 -19.29 0.77 -9.65
N ARG A 215 -19.91 -0.01 -10.53
CA ARG A 215 -19.36 -0.40 -11.84
C ARG A 215 -20.25 -0.01 -13.03
N ASN A 216 -21.44 0.50 -12.76
CA ASN A 216 -22.48 0.64 -13.77
C ASN A 216 -23.19 1.98 -13.60
N GLU A 217 -23.61 2.55 -14.72
CA GLU A 217 -24.45 3.75 -14.74
C GLU A 217 -25.90 3.36 -14.44
N VAL A 218 -26.61 4.23 -13.72
CA VAL A 218 -28.04 4.09 -13.46
C VAL A 218 -28.71 5.44 -13.71
N GLU A 219 -29.86 5.41 -14.39
CA GLU A 219 -30.63 6.62 -14.69
C GLU A 219 -30.98 7.39 -13.40
N HIS A 220 -30.97 8.73 -13.49
CA HIS A 220 -31.16 9.67 -12.37
C HIS A 220 -29.99 9.79 -11.38
N PHE A 221 -28.86 9.14 -11.64
CA PHE A 221 -27.56 9.51 -11.07
C PHE A 221 -26.77 10.40 -12.04
N GLU A 222 -26.02 11.36 -11.50
CA GLU A 222 -24.88 11.97 -12.19
C GLU A 222 -23.74 10.95 -12.14
N SER A 223 -23.64 10.10 -13.17
CA SER A 223 -22.66 9.02 -13.22
C SER A 223 -21.35 9.51 -13.84
N ILE A 224 -20.23 9.26 -13.17
CA ILE A 224 -18.92 9.78 -13.52
C ILE A 224 -17.94 8.64 -13.52
N GLU A 225 -17.44 8.30 -14.70
CA GLU A 225 -16.49 7.19 -14.87
C GLU A 225 -15.11 7.60 -14.33
N MET A 226 -14.61 6.81 -13.38
CA MET A 226 -13.26 6.89 -12.86
C MET A 226 -12.39 5.92 -13.65
N GLU A 227 -11.84 6.38 -14.77
CA GLU A 227 -10.96 5.58 -15.65
C GLU A 227 -9.78 4.98 -14.87
N ASP A 228 -9.57 3.68 -15.02
CA ASP A 228 -8.51 2.89 -14.38
C ASP A 228 -8.51 2.88 -12.83
N PHE A 229 -9.63 3.22 -12.17
CA PHE A 229 -9.73 3.09 -10.71
C PHE A 229 -10.01 1.64 -10.29
N GLY A 230 -9.14 1.09 -9.44
CA GLY A 230 -9.40 -0.07 -8.59
C GLY A 230 -10.24 0.28 -7.35
N HIS A 231 -10.64 -0.73 -6.59
CA HIS A 231 -11.58 -0.57 -5.46
C HIS A 231 -11.05 0.31 -4.32
N THR A 232 -9.74 0.23 -4.04
CA THR A 232 -9.05 0.96 -2.96
C THR A 232 -8.67 2.39 -3.36
N ASP A 233 -8.52 2.63 -4.66
CA ASP A 233 -7.97 3.87 -5.23
C ASP A 233 -8.85 5.09 -4.95
N TYR A 234 -10.15 4.89 -4.67
CA TYR A 234 -11.09 5.98 -4.36
C TYR A 234 -10.70 6.80 -3.12
N TRP A 235 -10.07 6.17 -2.12
CA TRP A 235 -9.57 6.89 -0.95
C TRP A 235 -8.17 7.48 -1.17
N GLU A 236 -7.32 6.78 -1.92
CA GLU A 236 -5.96 7.25 -2.24
C GLU A 236 -5.97 8.45 -3.19
N ARG A 237 -6.90 8.45 -4.14
CA ARG A 237 -7.10 9.47 -5.16
C ARG A 237 -8.40 10.26 -4.94
N LEU A 238 -8.84 10.39 -3.68
CA LEU A 238 -10.03 11.18 -3.32
C LEU A 238 -10.05 12.61 -3.89
N PRO A 239 -8.92 13.36 -3.95
CA PRO A 239 -8.90 14.68 -4.61
C PRO A 239 -9.33 14.62 -6.09
N GLU A 240 -8.94 13.57 -6.81
CA GLU A 240 -9.31 13.36 -8.20
C GLU A 240 -10.80 13.03 -8.33
N VAL A 241 -11.34 12.17 -7.45
CA VAL A 241 -12.77 11.86 -7.43
C VAL A 241 -13.60 13.12 -7.20
N LEU A 242 -13.20 13.96 -6.23
CA LEU A 242 -13.88 15.22 -5.91
C LEU A 242 -13.77 16.24 -7.05
N SER A 243 -12.61 16.34 -7.70
CA SER A 243 -12.38 17.23 -8.84
C SER A 243 -13.20 16.79 -10.07
N LYS A 244 -13.11 15.52 -10.47
CA LYS A 244 -13.88 14.96 -11.59
C LYS A 244 -15.38 15.04 -11.35
N SER A 245 -15.82 14.82 -10.10
CA SER A 245 -17.23 14.97 -9.72
C SER A 245 -17.68 16.41 -9.50
N ARG A 246 -16.75 17.37 -9.56
CA ARG A 246 -16.96 18.77 -9.21
C ARG A 246 -17.62 18.92 -7.84
N PHE A 247 -17.39 17.97 -6.93
CA PHE A 247 -17.98 17.97 -5.61
C PHE A 247 -17.35 19.09 -4.79
N LYS A 248 -18.15 20.13 -4.51
CA LYS A 248 -17.72 21.33 -3.80
C LYS A 248 -16.53 22.07 -4.43
N ALA A 249 -16.34 21.96 -5.76
CA ALA A 249 -15.41 22.80 -6.50
C ALA A 249 -15.93 24.25 -6.52
N GLY A 250 -15.11 25.22 -6.09
CA GLY A 250 -15.53 26.62 -5.90
C GLY A 250 -16.12 27.25 -7.16
N LEU A 251 -17.33 27.82 -7.05
CA LEU A 251 -17.89 28.70 -8.08
C LEU A 251 -17.18 30.06 -8.08
N PRO A 252 -16.95 30.69 -9.24
CA PRO A 252 -16.49 32.08 -9.30
C PRO A 252 -17.60 33.02 -8.77
N PRO A 253 -17.26 34.12 -8.10
CA PRO A 253 -18.27 35.03 -7.56
C PRO A 253 -18.98 35.78 -8.69
N SER A 254 -20.31 35.65 -8.72
CA SER A 254 -21.22 36.48 -9.52
C SER A 254 -21.25 37.91 -8.96
N PRO A 255 -21.39 38.97 -9.79
CA PRO A 255 -21.13 40.35 -9.39
C PRO A 255 -22.30 40.91 -8.58
N ALA A 256 -21.98 41.57 -7.47
CA ALA A 256 -22.90 42.33 -6.62
C ALA A 256 -22.35 43.77 -6.44
N PRO A 257 -23.20 44.78 -6.15
CA PRO A 257 -23.27 46.03 -6.91
C PRO A 257 -22.40 47.17 -6.38
N ALA A 258 -22.22 48.17 -7.25
CA ALA A 258 -21.50 49.40 -7.00
C ALA A 258 -22.04 50.24 -5.83
N GLN A 259 -21.13 50.84 -5.04
CA GLN A 259 -21.07 52.25 -4.57
C GLN A 259 -20.03 52.40 -3.41
N PRO A 260 -19.57 53.61 -3.05
CA PRO A 260 -18.97 54.67 -3.87
C PRO A 260 -17.57 55.07 -3.36
N SER A 261 -16.89 55.86 -4.18
CA SER A 261 -15.55 56.44 -4.01
C SER A 261 -15.26 57.09 -2.64
N ALA A 262 -14.08 56.79 -2.08
CA ALA A 262 -13.41 57.62 -1.09
C ALA A 262 -12.08 58.15 -1.63
N HIS A 263 -11.98 59.48 -1.57
CA HIS A 263 -10.96 60.38 -2.08
C HIS A 263 -9.47 59.97 -1.94
N ALA A 264 -8.80 60.03 -3.09
CA ALA A 264 -7.51 60.66 -3.38
C ALA A 264 -6.59 61.04 -2.21
N LYS A 265 -5.44 60.36 -2.14
CA LYS A 265 -4.14 61.01 -1.88
C LYS A 265 -3.10 60.50 -2.88
N LYS A 266 -2.51 61.45 -3.62
CA LYS A 266 -1.43 61.26 -4.60
C LYS A 266 -0.19 60.61 -3.96
N PRO A 267 0.55 59.75 -4.67
CA PRO A 267 1.80 59.19 -4.19
C PRO A 267 2.97 60.18 -4.38
N THR A 268 3.72 60.41 -3.31
CA THR A 268 5.03 61.06 -3.36
C THR A 268 6.05 60.06 -3.90
N ARG A 269 6.69 60.45 -5.00
CA ARG A 269 7.78 59.75 -5.68
C ARG A 269 9.00 59.63 -4.75
N VAL A 270 9.36 58.40 -4.36
CA VAL A 270 10.67 58.11 -3.75
C VAL A 270 11.53 57.42 -4.78
N LEU A 271 12.69 58.03 -5.04
CA LEU A 271 13.74 57.60 -5.95
C LEU A 271 14.33 56.25 -5.50
N THR A 272 14.37 55.31 -6.42
CA THR A 272 15.10 54.05 -6.34
C THR A 272 16.61 54.32 -6.31
N GLN A 273 17.26 53.98 -5.20
CA GLN A 273 18.70 53.70 -5.17
C GLN A 273 18.95 52.22 -5.52
N PRO A 274 20.06 51.89 -6.20
CA PRO A 274 20.38 50.51 -6.53
C PRO A 274 20.81 49.76 -5.27
N ALA A 275 20.14 48.64 -4.98
CA ALA A 275 20.49 47.76 -3.87
C ALA A 275 21.90 47.18 -4.08
N LYS A 276 22.79 47.46 -3.12
CA LYS A 276 24.11 46.86 -3.00
C LYS A 276 23.97 45.33 -2.87
N ALA A 277 24.80 44.59 -3.60
CA ALA A 277 24.96 43.16 -3.44
C ALA A 277 25.53 42.85 -2.04
N ASN A 278 24.66 42.43 -1.12
CA ASN A 278 25.08 41.85 0.15
C ASN A 278 25.63 40.45 -0.10
N THR A 279 26.92 40.27 0.18
CA THR A 279 27.57 38.97 0.26
C THR A 279 27.07 38.27 1.52
N MET A 280 26.04 37.41 1.40
CA MET A 280 25.54 36.62 2.53
C MET A 280 26.58 35.57 2.94
N LYS A 281 27.09 35.68 4.16
CA LYS A 281 27.89 34.64 4.83
C LYS A 281 26.91 33.84 5.70
N LEU A 282 26.70 32.56 5.37
CA LEU A 282 25.78 31.69 6.12
C LEU A 282 26.45 31.23 7.43
N GLU A 283 25.78 31.42 8.56
CA GLU A 283 26.06 30.69 9.80
C GLU A 283 24.98 29.62 9.99
N LEU A 284 25.38 28.36 9.86
CA LEU A 284 24.47 27.21 9.88
C LEU A 284 24.41 26.64 11.29
N ASN A 285 23.64 27.31 12.15
CA ASN A 285 23.53 26.97 13.57
C ASN A 285 22.47 25.89 13.85
N SER A 286 21.59 25.57 12.89
CA SER A 286 20.71 24.40 12.96
C SER A 286 20.35 23.81 11.58
N PRO A 287 20.08 22.50 11.50
CA PRO A 287 19.63 21.83 10.28
C PRO A 287 18.38 22.41 9.60
N ARG A 288 17.45 22.98 10.37
CA ARG A 288 16.23 23.61 9.82
C ARG A 288 16.53 24.87 9.02
N ASP A 289 17.59 25.58 9.38
CA ASP A 289 17.97 26.83 8.71
C ASP A 289 18.39 26.59 7.26
N VAL A 290 18.97 25.41 6.96
CA VAL A 290 19.34 25.00 5.60
C VAL A 290 18.10 24.83 4.72
N TYR A 291 17.09 24.10 5.21
CA TYR A 291 15.85 23.85 4.47
C TYR A 291 15.02 25.13 4.32
N GLN A 292 14.97 25.94 5.37
CA GLN A 292 14.32 27.25 5.35
C GLN A 292 14.97 28.16 4.30
N GLN A 293 16.29 28.15 4.20
CA GLN A 293 17.01 29.00 3.25
C GLN A 293 16.88 28.53 1.79
N ILE A 294 16.86 27.21 1.56
CA ILE A 294 16.52 26.64 0.24
C ILE A 294 15.08 27.06 -0.14
N ASN A 295 14.16 27.00 0.81
CA ASN A 295 12.76 27.38 0.63
C ASN A 295 12.58 28.89 0.32
N ASP A 296 13.30 29.75 1.04
CA ASP A 296 13.25 31.21 0.87
C ASP A 296 13.78 31.63 -0.51
N GLU A 297 14.91 31.06 -0.97
CA GLU A 297 15.47 31.35 -2.30
C GLU A 297 14.54 30.88 -3.45
N LEU A 298 13.89 29.72 -3.30
CA LEU A 298 12.91 29.25 -4.29
C LEU A 298 11.66 30.14 -4.32
N SER A 299 11.21 30.62 -3.16
CA SER A 299 10.09 31.54 -3.04
C SER A 299 10.38 32.87 -3.74
N LEU A 300 11.61 33.38 -3.63
CA LEU A 300 12.07 34.57 -4.35
C LEU A 300 12.08 34.37 -5.87
N ILE A 301 12.54 33.21 -6.35
CA ILE A 301 12.55 32.87 -7.78
C ILE A 301 11.13 32.87 -8.37
N ILE A 302 10.16 32.33 -7.64
CA ILE A 302 8.75 32.27 -8.09
C ILE A 302 8.10 33.65 -8.07
N ALA A 303 8.41 34.46 -7.06
CA ALA A 303 7.92 35.83 -6.97
C ALA A 303 8.42 36.69 -8.15
N GLU A 304 9.68 36.53 -8.56
CA GLU A 304 10.25 37.24 -9.72
C GLU A 304 9.61 36.84 -11.07
N LEU A 305 9.09 35.60 -11.17
CA LEU A 305 8.44 35.07 -12.38
C LEU A 305 6.94 35.43 -12.51
N LYS A 306 6.31 36.00 -11.47
CA LYS A 306 4.85 36.31 -11.44
C LYS A 306 4.43 37.58 -12.19
N ASN A 307 5.34 38.42 -12.65
CA ASN A 307 4.98 39.69 -13.30
C ASN A 307 4.29 39.46 -14.66
N ALA A 308 3.12 40.08 -14.87
CA ALA A 308 2.26 39.90 -16.04
C ALA A 308 2.77 40.62 -17.29
N SER A 309 2.50 40.05 -18.45
CA SER A 309 2.68 40.67 -19.76
C SER A 309 1.33 40.91 -20.43
N ASP A 310 1.28 41.80 -21.41
CA ASP A 310 0.05 42.15 -22.16
C ASP A 310 -0.31 41.14 -23.27
N ASP A 311 0.47 40.04 -23.42
CA ASP A 311 0.31 39.03 -24.46
C ASP A 311 -0.25 37.71 -23.87
N GLU A 312 -1.43 37.28 -24.38
CA GLU A 312 -2.18 36.11 -23.93
C GLU A 312 -1.43 34.77 -24.18
N ALA A 313 -0.76 34.63 -25.32
CA ALA A 313 -0.03 33.42 -25.71
C ALA A 313 1.21 33.21 -24.82
N LEU A 314 1.86 34.31 -24.47
CA LEU A 314 2.96 34.29 -23.53
C LEU A 314 2.51 34.26 -22.06
N ASN A 315 1.33 34.77 -21.72
CA ASN A 315 0.73 34.52 -20.42
C ASN A 315 0.46 33.02 -20.23
N GLN A 316 0.01 32.32 -21.28
CA GLN A 316 -0.17 30.87 -21.26
C GLN A 316 1.16 30.11 -21.17
N ALA A 317 2.17 30.44 -21.98
CA ALA A 317 3.51 29.83 -21.87
C ALA A 317 4.19 30.12 -20.50
N ARG A 318 3.94 31.31 -19.94
CA ARG A 318 4.36 31.70 -18.59
C ARG A 318 3.61 30.93 -17.52
N GLU A 319 2.30 30.75 -17.66
CA GLU A 319 1.46 30.01 -16.72
C GLU A 319 1.79 28.52 -16.72
N GLU A 320 2.09 27.94 -17.89
CA GLU A 320 2.63 26.58 -18.01
C GLU A 320 4.04 26.46 -17.41
N ALA A 321 4.92 27.44 -17.61
CA ALA A 321 6.24 27.49 -16.96
C ALA A 321 6.12 27.66 -15.44
N LEU A 322 5.20 28.49 -14.94
CA LEU A 322 4.89 28.66 -13.52
C LEU A 322 4.22 27.42 -12.94
N GLN A 323 3.39 26.71 -13.70
CA GLN A 323 2.76 25.44 -13.31
C GLN A 323 3.82 24.35 -13.19
N ARG A 324 4.74 24.23 -14.15
CA ARG A 324 5.84 23.24 -14.08
C ARG A 324 6.89 23.58 -13.03
N LEU A 325 7.26 24.85 -12.88
CA LEU A 325 8.09 25.30 -11.75
C LEU A 325 7.36 25.07 -10.42
N GLY A 326 6.04 25.24 -10.40
CA GLY A 326 5.17 24.89 -9.27
C GLY A 326 5.18 23.39 -8.97
N GLN A 327 5.06 22.53 -9.98
CA GLN A 327 5.13 21.07 -9.86
C GLN A 327 6.52 20.60 -9.41
N HIS A 328 7.58 21.10 -10.03
CA HIS A 328 8.96 20.79 -9.60
C HIS A 328 9.25 21.31 -8.20
N ARG A 329 8.68 22.46 -7.83
CA ARG A 329 8.72 22.96 -6.46
C ARG A 329 7.95 22.05 -5.51
N THR A 330 6.75 21.59 -5.87
CA THR A 330 5.98 20.65 -5.03
C THR A 330 6.74 19.34 -4.87
N ALA A 331 7.27 18.77 -5.96
CA ALA A 331 8.11 17.57 -5.90
C ALA A 331 9.39 17.79 -5.08
N LEU A 332 9.98 18.98 -5.17
CA LEU A 332 11.14 19.38 -4.36
C LEU A 332 10.75 19.55 -2.88
N TYR A 333 9.60 20.13 -2.57
CA TYR A 333 9.09 20.22 -1.21
C TYR A 333 8.76 18.85 -0.64
N GLU A 334 8.13 17.98 -1.42
CA GLU A 334 7.84 16.60 -1.02
C GLU A 334 9.14 15.87 -0.73
N ARG A 335 10.15 15.96 -1.61
CA ARG A 335 11.47 15.35 -1.37
C ARG A 335 12.21 15.96 -0.17
N LEU A 336 12.17 17.28 0.01
CA LEU A 336 12.80 17.95 1.15
C LEU A 336 12.05 17.69 2.46
N ALA A 337 10.72 17.54 2.42
CA ALA A 337 9.88 17.19 3.57
C ALA A 337 9.99 15.70 3.92
N GLU A 338 10.13 14.82 2.91
CA GLU A 338 10.47 13.41 3.11
C GLU A 338 11.87 13.28 3.69
N LEU A 339 12.84 14.05 3.21
CA LEU A 339 14.16 14.15 3.82
C LEU A 339 14.06 14.71 5.24
N GLU A 340 13.28 15.76 5.51
CA GLU A 340 13.09 16.27 6.88
C GLU A 340 12.46 15.21 7.80
N LYS A 341 11.48 14.46 7.29
CA LYS A 341 10.76 13.42 8.02
C LYS A 341 11.62 12.17 8.27
N ASN A 342 12.44 11.78 7.31
CA ASN A 342 13.17 10.52 7.32
C ASN A 342 14.64 10.70 7.79
N ALA A 343 15.21 11.91 7.69
CA ALA A 343 16.58 12.17 8.11
C ALA A 343 16.67 12.12 9.64
N GLU A 344 17.58 11.28 10.11
CA GLU A 344 17.90 11.19 11.52
C GLU A 344 18.98 12.23 11.85
N TRP A 345 18.75 13.05 12.88
CA TRP A 345 19.66 14.18 13.20
C TRP A 345 20.38 14.03 14.53
N ASN A 346 19.91 13.13 15.39
CA ASN A 346 20.42 12.98 16.74
C ASN A 346 21.18 11.66 16.94
N THR A 347 20.78 10.62 16.19
CA THR A 347 21.30 9.27 16.37
C THR A 347 22.07 8.84 15.13
N PHE A 348 23.34 8.47 15.29
CA PHE A 348 24.08 7.88 14.17
C PHE A 348 23.41 6.55 13.81
N THR A 349 23.07 6.36 12.54
CA THR A 349 22.18 5.27 12.11
C THR A 349 22.83 4.52 10.98
N ILE A 350 22.89 3.20 11.09
CA ILE A 350 23.55 2.33 10.12
C ILE A 350 22.52 1.34 9.57
N ALA A 351 22.33 1.31 8.25
CA ALA A 351 21.46 0.33 7.62
C ALA A 351 22.23 -0.93 7.26
N PHE A 352 21.69 -2.09 7.63
CA PHE A 352 22.15 -3.39 7.17
C PHE A 352 21.37 -3.77 5.91
N TYR A 353 22.03 -3.65 4.78
CA TYR A 353 21.53 -3.91 3.44
C TYR A 353 22.21 -5.18 2.91
N GLY A 354 21.61 -5.99 2.04
CA GLY A 354 22.31 -7.17 1.54
C GLY A 354 21.43 -8.28 0.97
N GLU A 355 22.08 -9.25 0.34
CA GLU A 355 21.43 -10.37 -0.34
C GLU A 355 20.65 -11.25 0.65
N THR A 356 19.59 -11.88 0.13
CA THR A 356 18.78 -12.79 0.93
C THR A 356 19.60 -14.02 1.31
N GLY A 357 19.66 -14.34 2.61
CA GLY A 357 20.47 -15.48 3.09
C GLY A 357 21.99 -15.20 3.15
N ALA A 358 22.42 -13.94 3.02
CA ALA A 358 23.81 -13.54 3.28
C ALA A 358 24.18 -13.59 4.78
N GLY A 359 23.21 -13.80 5.68
CA GLY A 359 23.42 -13.89 7.13
C GLY A 359 23.39 -12.55 7.87
N LYS A 360 22.76 -11.54 7.27
CA LYS A 360 22.48 -10.22 7.89
C LYS A 360 21.84 -10.35 9.27
N SER A 361 20.71 -11.06 9.37
CA SER A 361 19.97 -11.19 10.64
C SER A 361 20.77 -11.94 11.71
N THR A 362 21.64 -12.88 11.31
CA THR A 362 22.58 -13.52 12.25
C THR A 362 23.58 -12.52 12.83
N LEU A 363 24.12 -11.63 12.00
CA LEU A 363 25.04 -10.59 12.46
C LEU A 363 24.34 -9.58 13.37
N ILE A 364 23.17 -9.08 12.96
CA ILE A 364 22.36 -8.17 13.79
C ILE A 364 22.00 -8.81 15.13
N GLU A 365 21.53 -10.05 15.14
CA GLU A 365 21.19 -10.77 16.36
C GLU A 365 22.41 -10.92 17.29
N THR A 366 23.58 -11.20 16.72
CA THR A 366 24.82 -11.27 17.50
C THR A 366 25.19 -9.92 18.12
N LEU A 367 25.02 -8.82 17.38
CA LEU A 367 25.25 -7.47 17.91
C LEU A 367 24.23 -7.11 19.00
N ARG A 368 22.95 -7.46 18.83
CA ARG A 368 21.90 -7.31 19.86
C ARG A 368 22.29 -7.96 21.18
N ILE A 369 22.91 -9.13 21.11
CA ILE A 369 23.39 -9.85 22.29
C ILE A 369 24.63 -9.18 22.89
N LEU A 370 25.68 -8.97 22.09
CA LEU A 370 26.98 -8.48 22.60
C LEU A 370 26.93 -7.04 23.10
N LEU A 371 26.16 -6.18 22.43
CA LEU A 371 25.95 -4.77 22.83
C LEU A 371 24.75 -4.61 23.78
N GLN A 372 24.11 -5.73 24.13
CA GLN A 372 23.07 -5.82 25.13
C GLN A 372 21.88 -4.87 24.89
N GLU A 373 21.31 -4.97 23.69
CA GLU A 373 20.11 -4.24 23.25
C GLU A 373 18.97 -4.41 24.28
N PRO A 374 18.24 -3.35 24.69
CA PRO A 374 17.30 -3.41 25.82
C PRO A 374 16.20 -4.48 25.70
N GLY A 375 15.58 -4.62 24.54
CA GLY A 375 14.57 -5.66 24.27
C GLY A 375 15.17 -7.06 24.31
N LYS A 376 16.36 -7.25 23.74
CA LYS A 376 17.11 -8.51 23.83
C LYS A 376 17.47 -8.86 25.28
N ARG A 377 17.96 -7.91 26.09
CA ARG A 377 18.21 -8.10 27.54
C ARG A 377 16.94 -8.56 28.26
N ALA A 378 15.79 -7.94 27.98
CA ALA A 378 14.52 -8.31 28.60
C ALA A 378 14.10 -9.75 28.23
N SER A 379 14.25 -10.13 26.95
CA SER A 379 13.96 -11.50 26.50
C SER A 379 14.88 -12.53 27.18
N GLN A 380 16.19 -12.25 27.26
CA GLN A 380 17.15 -13.12 27.94
C GLN A 380 16.88 -13.25 29.44
N GLN A 381 16.40 -12.20 30.11
CA GLN A 381 15.98 -12.27 31.51
C GLN A 381 14.75 -13.17 31.70
N ALA A 382 13.75 -13.08 30.79
CA ALA A 382 12.60 -13.97 30.81
C ALA A 382 13.02 -15.42 30.57
N PHE A 383 13.91 -15.67 29.61
CA PHE A 383 14.46 -16.99 29.34
C PHE A 383 15.18 -17.59 30.55
N ARG A 384 16.02 -16.81 31.27
CA ARG A 384 16.72 -17.31 32.47
C ARG A 384 15.75 -17.78 33.54
N LYS A 385 14.70 -17.01 33.83
CA LYS A 385 13.66 -17.38 34.79
C LYS A 385 12.95 -18.69 34.41
N LEU A 386 12.62 -18.84 33.12
CA LEU A 386 12.00 -20.07 32.62
C LEU A 386 12.97 -21.26 32.65
N ARG A 387 14.27 -21.03 32.41
CA ARG A 387 15.30 -22.08 32.43
C ARG A 387 15.54 -22.62 33.84
N GLU A 388 15.48 -21.77 34.86
CA GLU A 388 15.54 -22.20 36.26
C GLU A 388 14.36 -23.13 36.59
N GLN A 389 13.14 -22.76 36.19
CA GLN A 389 11.95 -23.60 36.37
C GLN A 389 12.06 -24.93 35.61
N TYR A 390 12.55 -24.89 34.36
CA TYR A 390 12.80 -26.08 33.55
C TYR A 390 13.75 -27.06 34.25
N GLY A 391 14.89 -26.55 34.77
CA GLY A 391 15.87 -27.40 35.47
C GLY A 391 15.29 -28.08 36.71
N VAL A 392 14.52 -27.34 37.53
CA VAL A 392 13.85 -27.91 38.71
C VAL A 392 12.82 -28.98 38.32
N THR A 393 12.04 -28.75 37.26
CA THR A 393 11.06 -29.73 36.78
C THR A 393 11.72 -30.98 36.20
N GLU A 394 12.86 -30.84 35.52
CA GLU A 394 13.65 -31.96 35.00
C GLU A 394 14.24 -32.82 36.14
N GLU A 395 14.81 -32.19 37.18
CA GLU A 395 15.28 -32.88 38.38
C GLU A 395 14.14 -33.61 39.12
N ASN A 396 12.97 -32.97 39.23
CA ASN A 396 11.78 -33.58 39.81
C ASN A 396 11.30 -34.81 39.03
N LEU A 397 11.36 -34.77 37.69
CA LEU A 397 11.01 -35.91 36.86
C LEU A 397 11.96 -37.09 37.06
N GLN A 398 13.27 -36.84 37.15
CA GLN A 398 14.26 -37.89 37.43
C GLN A 398 14.03 -38.52 38.80
N ARG A 399 13.74 -37.72 39.83
CA ARG A 399 13.39 -38.23 41.16
C ARG A 399 12.10 -39.06 41.13
N LEU A 400 11.05 -38.57 40.47
CA LEU A 400 9.78 -39.30 40.34
C LEU A 400 9.96 -40.63 39.61
N GLN A 401 10.84 -40.69 38.61
CA GLN A 401 11.15 -41.95 37.93
C GLN A 401 11.77 -42.97 38.90
N GLN A 402 12.73 -42.55 39.73
CA GLN A 402 13.32 -43.42 40.76
C GLN A 402 12.27 -43.86 41.80
N ASP A 403 11.38 -42.97 42.23
CA ASP A 403 10.32 -43.28 43.19
C ASP A 403 9.30 -44.28 42.61
N ILE A 404 8.97 -44.17 41.32
CA ILE A 404 8.12 -45.13 40.60
C ILE A 404 8.79 -46.51 40.53
N GLU A 405 10.07 -46.58 40.16
CA GLU A 405 10.82 -47.83 40.10
C GLU A 405 10.87 -48.52 41.48
N GLN A 406 11.04 -47.76 42.57
CA GLN A 406 10.99 -48.29 43.92
C GLN A 406 9.59 -48.78 44.31
N ALA A 407 8.52 -48.05 43.95
CA ALA A 407 7.15 -48.46 44.21
C ALA A 407 6.77 -49.75 43.45
N GLU A 408 7.23 -49.90 42.20
CA GLU A 408 7.04 -51.11 41.40
C GLU A 408 7.76 -52.32 42.01
N ALA A 409 9.01 -52.13 42.47
CA ALA A 409 9.74 -53.18 43.18
C ALA A 409 8.99 -53.62 44.45
N ARG A 410 8.47 -52.68 45.24
CA ARG A 410 7.70 -52.98 46.45
C ARG A 410 6.39 -53.72 46.16
N LEU A 411 5.68 -53.35 45.09
CA LEU A 411 4.49 -54.07 44.64
C LEU A 411 4.83 -55.51 44.20
N GLY A 412 5.97 -55.71 43.54
CA GLY A 412 6.50 -57.03 43.21
C GLY A 412 6.74 -57.88 44.46
N GLU A 413 7.42 -57.33 45.47
CA GLU A 413 7.64 -58.01 46.76
C GLU A 413 6.34 -58.38 47.47
N LEU A 414 5.39 -57.45 47.58
CA LEU A 414 4.10 -57.69 48.23
C LEU A 414 3.30 -58.79 47.51
N THR A 415 3.36 -58.81 46.18
CA THR A 415 2.71 -59.85 45.36
C THR A 415 3.34 -61.22 45.63
N GLN A 416 4.66 -61.29 45.71
CA GLN A 416 5.37 -62.53 46.06
C GLN A 416 5.03 -62.99 47.49
N GLN A 417 5.01 -62.09 48.46
CA GLN A 417 4.65 -62.39 49.85
C GLN A 417 3.22 -62.91 49.97
N LEU A 418 2.27 -62.31 49.24
CA LEU A 418 0.87 -62.72 49.25
C LEU A 418 0.70 -64.12 48.64
N ASN A 419 1.40 -64.40 47.53
CA ASN A 419 1.41 -65.73 46.91
C ASN A 419 2.06 -66.79 47.82
N ALA A 420 3.20 -66.47 48.45
CA ALA A 420 3.87 -67.37 49.38
C ALA A 420 2.99 -67.65 50.62
N THR A 421 2.32 -66.64 51.15
CA THR A 421 1.38 -66.79 52.26
C THR A 421 0.21 -67.69 51.87
N ARG A 422 -0.38 -67.50 50.67
CA ARG A 422 -1.45 -68.39 50.17
C ARG A 422 -0.99 -69.84 50.07
N GLN A 423 0.19 -70.08 49.49
CA GLN A 423 0.77 -71.41 49.36
C GLN A 423 1.02 -72.07 50.73
N GLN A 424 1.48 -71.30 51.73
CA GLN A 424 1.72 -71.81 53.08
C GLN A 424 0.44 -72.39 53.73
N PHE A 425 -0.72 -71.78 53.46
CA PHE A 425 -2.01 -72.22 54.01
C PHE A 425 -2.73 -73.27 53.14
N GLU A 426 -2.21 -73.58 51.96
CA GLU A 426 -2.84 -74.51 51.02
C GLU A 426 -2.80 -75.95 51.53
N LEU A 427 -1.65 -76.38 52.08
CA LEU A 427 -1.50 -77.71 52.67
C LEU A 427 -2.35 -77.89 53.94
N PRO A 428 -2.29 -77.02 54.97
CA PRO A 428 -3.16 -77.14 56.14
C PRO A 428 -4.66 -77.11 55.82
N PHE A 429 -5.06 -76.30 54.82
CA PHE A 429 -6.44 -76.25 54.37
C PHE A 429 -6.87 -77.57 53.72
N SER A 430 -6.04 -78.11 52.82
CA SER A 430 -6.30 -79.40 52.16
C SER A 430 -6.37 -80.56 53.16
N GLU A 431 -5.46 -80.58 54.15
CA GLU A 431 -5.46 -81.59 55.23
C GLU A 431 -6.71 -81.50 56.10
N ALA A 432 -7.08 -80.30 56.56
CA ALA A 432 -8.27 -80.08 57.37
C ALA A 432 -9.57 -80.44 56.61
N GLN A 433 -9.64 -80.09 55.32
CA GLN A 433 -10.76 -80.44 54.46
C GLN A 433 -10.84 -81.96 54.23
N SER A 434 -9.72 -82.61 53.92
CA SER A 434 -9.68 -84.07 53.73
C SER A 434 -10.06 -84.82 55.01
N ALA A 435 -9.61 -84.35 56.18
CA ALA A 435 -9.97 -84.94 57.46
C ALA A 435 -11.49 -84.84 57.73
N LEU A 436 -12.10 -83.69 57.43
CA LEU A 436 -13.54 -83.49 57.56
C LEU A 436 -14.33 -84.38 56.58
N ASP A 437 -13.89 -84.46 55.32
CA ASP A 437 -14.50 -85.32 54.30
C ASP A 437 -14.43 -86.80 54.69
N GLN A 438 -13.27 -87.26 55.16
CA GLN A 438 -13.11 -88.63 55.67
C GLN A 438 -13.99 -88.90 56.89
N ALA A 439 -14.12 -87.95 57.81
CA ALA A 439 -15.01 -88.07 58.97
C ALA A 439 -16.49 -88.13 58.54
N ASN A 440 -16.90 -87.34 57.54
CA ASN A 440 -18.25 -87.39 56.97
C ASN A 440 -18.55 -88.75 56.33
N VAL A 441 -17.60 -89.31 55.56
CA VAL A 441 -17.74 -90.64 54.97
C VAL A 441 -17.90 -91.70 56.06
N LYS A 442 -17.02 -91.71 57.07
CA LYS A 442 -17.09 -92.66 58.20
C LYS A 442 -18.39 -92.53 59.00
N ALA A 443 -18.84 -91.30 59.26
CA ALA A 443 -20.08 -91.05 59.99
C ALA A 443 -21.31 -91.56 59.20
N ASN A 444 -21.33 -91.37 57.88
CA ASN A 444 -22.38 -91.90 57.02
C ASN A 444 -22.41 -93.43 57.02
N GLU A 445 -21.25 -94.09 56.88
CA GLU A 445 -21.14 -95.55 56.93
C GLU A 445 -21.58 -96.12 58.28
N LEU A 446 -21.15 -95.50 59.38
CA LEU A 446 -21.56 -95.89 60.75
C LEU A 446 -23.07 -95.71 60.95
N THR A 447 -23.63 -94.58 60.52
CA THR A 447 -25.06 -94.29 60.60
C THR A 447 -25.87 -95.33 59.82
N GLN A 448 -25.43 -95.69 58.61
CA GLN A 448 -26.10 -96.69 57.79
C GLN A 448 -26.04 -98.09 58.43
N ARG A 449 -24.88 -98.50 58.94
CA ARG A 449 -24.68 -99.82 59.54
C ARG A 449 -25.44 -99.99 60.86
N LEU A 450 -25.30 -99.02 61.78
CA LEU A 450 -25.97 -99.06 63.08
C LEU A 450 -27.47 -98.79 62.95
N GLY A 451 -27.88 -97.95 61.99
CA GLY A 451 -29.29 -97.69 61.68
C GLY A 451 -30.00 -98.95 61.18
N ALA A 452 -29.40 -99.68 60.23
CA ALA A 452 -29.94 -100.95 59.76
C ALA A 452 -30.03 -102.01 60.87
N ALA A 453 -29.02 -102.08 61.75
CA ALA A 453 -29.03 -102.99 62.89
C ALA A 453 -30.12 -102.62 63.92
N LEU A 454 -30.31 -101.33 64.20
CA LEU A 454 -31.38 -100.84 65.07
C LEU A 454 -32.76 -101.16 64.49
N GLU A 455 -32.98 -100.90 63.20
CA GLU A 455 -34.23 -101.20 62.49
C GLU A 455 -34.57 -102.69 62.54
N GLN A 456 -33.58 -103.57 62.35
CA GLN A 456 -33.75 -105.02 62.48
C GLN A 456 -34.16 -105.42 63.92
N ARG A 457 -33.55 -104.81 64.95
CA ARG A 457 -33.88 -105.08 66.37
C ARG A 457 -35.25 -104.53 66.74
N GLU A 458 -35.63 -103.38 66.19
CA GLU A 458 -36.96 -102.80 66.38
C GLU A 458 -38.05 -103.67 65.75
N GLN A 459 -37.78 -104.24 64.57
CA GLN A 459 -38.67 -105.19 63.92
C GLN A 459 -38.82 -106.48 64.74
N ALA A 460 -37.72 -107.07 65.22
CA ALA A 460 -37.78 -108.25 66.08
C ALA A 460 -38.55 -108.00 67.39
N HIS A 461 -38.44 -106.80 67.97
CA HIS A 461 -39.24 -106.40 69.13
C HIS A 461 -40.73 -106.26 68.78
N LYS A 462 -41.08 -105.64 67.63
CA LYS A 462 -42.48 -105.55 67.15
C LYS A 462 -43.08 -106.94 66.92
N ASP A 463 -42.31 -107.85 66.33
CA ASP A 463 -42.74 -109.23 66.08
C ASP A 463 -42.97 -109.99 67.40
N ALA A 464 -42.04 -109.89 68.37
CA ALA A 464 -42.19 -110.48 69.70
C ALA A 464 -43.39 -109.90 70.48
N LEU A 465 -43.61 -108.59 70.38
CA LEU A 465 -44.76 -107.91 71.01
C LEU A 465 -46.08 -108.40 70.40
N SER A 466 -46.12 -108.57 69.07
CA SER A 466 -47.29 -109.11 68.37
C SER A 466 -47.57 -110.56 68.78
N ALA A 467 -46.52 -111.38 68.98
CA ALA A 467 -46.64 -112.77 69.42
C ALA A 467 -47.19 -112.86 70.85
N VAL A 468 -46.68 -112.06 71.78
CA VAL A 468 -47.21 -111.94 73.16
C VAL A 468 -48.67 -111.49 73.14
N THR A 469 -48.98 -110.45 72.36
CA THR A 469 -50.36 -109.91 72.24
C THR A 469 -51.32 -110.97 71.71
N ARG A 470 -50.93 -111.70 70.65
CA ARG A 470 -51.70 -112.79 70.05
C ARG A 470 -51.91 -113.95 71.03
N LEU A 471 -50.89 -114.38 71.75
CA LEU A 471 -50.98 -115.45 72.75
C LEU A 471 -51.86 -115.06 73.94
N HIS A 472 -51.80 -113.79 74.39
CA HIS A 472 -52.74 -113.24 75.37
C HIS A 472 -54.18 -113.27 74.88
N THR A 473 -54.42 -112.93 73.61
CA THR A 473 -55.77 -112.98 73.04
C THR A 473 -56.27 -114.42 72.99
N LEU A 474 -55.45 -115.37 72.52
CA LEU A 474 -55.79 -116.80 72.45
C LEU A 474 -56.07 -117.42 73.84
N LEU A 475 -55.29 -117.06 74.86
CA LEU A 475 -55.52 -117.50 76.24
C LEU A 475 -56.84 -116.96 76.81
N ALA A 476 -57.20 -115.70 76.50
CA ALA A 476 -58.48 -115.13 76.91
C ALA A 476 -59.66 -115.87 76.24
N THR A 477 -59.56 -116.20 74.94
CA THR A 477 -60.61 -116.93 74.20
C THR A 477 -60.76 -118.39 74.65
N ARG A 478 -59.67 -119.06 75.05
CA ARG A 478 -59.74 -120.42 75.61
C ARG A 478 -60.28 -120.44 77.04
N LYS A 479 -59.97 -119.43 77.87
CA LYS A 479 -60.56 -119.33 79.22
C LYS A 479 -62.07 -119.08 79.19
N SER A 480 -62.63 -118.56 78.11
CA SER A 480 -64.08 -118.36 77.95
C SER A 480 -64.87 -119.53 77.34
N THR A 481 -64.22 -120.66 77.00
CA THR A 481 -64.84 -121.82 76.31
C THR A 481 -64.66 -123.19 77.00
N ALA A 482 -64.10 -123.25 78.22
CA ALA A 482 -63.80 -124.50 78.92
C ALA A 482 -64.98 -125.07 79.75
N SER A 483 -65.20 -126.40 79.73
CA SER A 483 -66.28 -127.09 80.48
C SER A 483 -65.85 -127.57 81.88
N LEU A 484 -66.83 -127.78 82.78
CA LEU A 484 -66.69 -128.01 84.23
C LEU A 484 -65.71 -129.12 84.68
N TRP A 485 -65.35 -130.09 83.82
CA TRP A 485 -64.34 -131.11 84.13
C TRP A 485 -62.90 -130.69 83.75
N GLN A 486 -62.72 -129.73 82.84
CA GLN A 486 -61.42 -129.16 82.49
C GLN A 486 -60.93 -128.10 83.50
N THR A 487 -61.84 -127.53 84.28
CA THR A 487 -61.52 -126.56 85.36
C THR A 487 -60.87 -127.22 86.58
N LEU A 488 -61.11 -128.52 86.81
CA LEU A 488 -60.63 -129.27 87.97
C LEU A 488 -59.22 -129.88 87.77
N LEU A 489 -58.83 -130.14 86.52
CA LEU A 489 -57.46 -130.57 86.15
C LEU A 489 -56.46 -129.40 86.04
N GLY A 490 -56.94 -128.17 85.85
CA GLY A 490 -56.13 -126.95 85.76
C GLY A 490 -55.51 -126.47 87.08
N LEU A 491 -55.86 -127.08 88.22
CA LEU A 491 -55.30 -126.75 89.54
C LEU A 491 -53.92 -127.39 89.79
N PHE A 492 -53.48 -128.34 88.97
CA PHE A 492 -52.20 -129.06 89.18
C PHE A 492 -51.29 -129.19 87.94
N ARG A 493 -51.64 -128.62 86.76
CA ARG A 493 -50.75 -128.53 85.56
C ARG A 493 -51.00 -127.25 84.74
N LYS A 494 -49.92 -126.54 84.36
CA LYS A 494 -49.97 -125.34 83.48
C LYS A 494 -50.32 -125.71 82.03
N MET A 495 -51.09 -124.86 81.36
CA MET A 495 -51.49 -125.04 79.95
C MET A 495 -50.28 -124.84 79.01
N PRO A 496 -50.21 -125.56 77.86
CA PRO A 496 -49.13 -125.37 76.87
C PRO A 496 -49.01 -123.91 76.40
N GLU A 497 -50.14 -123.22 76.24
CA GLU A 497 -50.19 -121.83 75.81
C GLU A 497 -49.69 -120.85 76.91
N GLU A 498 -49.78 -121.21 78.20
CA GLU A 498 -49.16 -120.42 79.29
C GLU A 498 -47.64 -120.60 79.34
N LEU A 499 -47.11 -121.76 78.93
CA LEU A 499 -45.66 -121.98 78.78
C LEU A 499 -45.10 -121.23 77.57
N GLU A 500 -45.82 -121.25 76.44
CA GLU A 500 -45.47 -120.46 75.25
C GLU A 500 -45.58 -118.95 75.50
N LEU A 501 -46.59 -118.49 76.25
CA LEU A 501 -46.70 -117.08 76.65
C LEU A 501 -45.53 -116.65 77.55
N ASN A 502 -45.12 -117.49 78.51
CA ASN A 502 -43.95 -117.19 79.35
C ASN A 502 -42.66 -117.15 78.50
N ALA A 503 -42.49 -118.05 77.54
CA ALA A 503 -41.37 -118.02 76.60
C ALA A 503 -41.40 -116.79 75.68
N ALA A 504 -42.57 -116.42 75.16
CA ALA A 504 -42.76 -115.22 74.35
C ALA A 504 -42.56 -113.92 75.16
N THR A 505 -42.95 -113.90 76.44
CA THR A 505 -42.74 -112.76 77.35
C THR A 505 -41.26 -112.62 77.72
N ALA A 506 -40.55 -113.73 77.92
CA ALA A 506 -39.09 -113.72 78.06
C ALA A 506 -38.40 -113.22 76.78
N SER A 507 -38.84 -113.66 75.61
CA SER A 507 -38.33 -113.20 74.30
C SER A 507 -38.64 -111.72 74.03
N LEU A 508 -39.81 -111.22 74.45
CA LEU A 508 -40.14 -109.79 74.38
C LEU A 508 -39.20 -108.98 75.26
N THR A 509 -38.93 -109.44 76.48
CA THR A 509 -38.01 -108.76 77.41
C THR A 509 -36.59 -108.72 76.84
N GLU A 510 -36.11 -109.82 76.26
CA GLU A 510 -34.80 -109.92 75.61
C GLU A 510 -34.70 -109.02 74.36
N THR A 511 -35.73 -109.00 73.51
CA THR A 511 -35.76 -108.15 72.31
C THR A 511 -35.94 -106.66 72.65
N THR A 512 -36.67 -106.30 73.71
CA THR A 512 -36.72 -104.93 74.25
C THR A 512 -35.36 -104.49 74.74
N GLN A 513 -34.68 -105.31 75.55
CA GLN A 513 -33.35 -105.00 76.05
C GLN A 513 -32.33 -104.88 74.91
N ALA A 514 -32.42 -105.74 73.89
CA ALA A 514 -31.58 -105.66 72.69
C ALA A 514 -31.86 -104.43 71.84
N ARG A 515 -33.13 -104.01 71.67
CA ARG A 515 -33.51 -102.77 70.98
C ARG A 515 -33.00 -101.54 71.73
N ASP A 516 -33.24 -101.48 73.04
CA ASP A 516 -32.86 -100.33 73.85
C ASP A 516 -31.34 -100.19 73.94
N SER A 517 -30.61 -101.31 74.01
CA SER A 517 -29.15 -101.32 73.94
C SER A 517 -28.63 -100.88 72.56
N ALA A 518 -29.26 -101.32 71.47
CA ALA A 518 -28.93 -100.88 70.11
C ALA A 518 -29.23 -99.40 69.89
N ALA A 519 -30.35 -98.89 70.41
CA ALA A 519 -30.72 -97.47 70.35
C ALA A 519 -29.77 -96.59 71.16
N ALA A 520 -29.39 -97.03 72.37
CA ALA A 520 -28.39 -96.35 73.18
C ALA A 520 -27.02 -96.31 72.49
N THR A 521 -26.61 -97.41 71.85
CA THR A 521 -25.34 -97.50 71.10
C THR A 521 -25.37 -96.59 69.86
N PHE A 522 -26.46 -96.61 69.09
CA PHE A 522 -26.66 -95.73 67.93
C PHE A 522 -26.59 -94.26 68.32
N ASN A 523 -27.33 -93.86 69.36
CA ASN A 523 -27.36 -92.48 69.83
C ASN A 523 -26.00 -92.02 70.39
N ALA A 524 -25.28 -92.89 71.13
CA ALA A 524 -23.97 -92.56 71.67
C ALA A 524 -22.91 -92.38 70.56
N GLU A 525 -22.88 -93.27 69.57
CA GLU A 525 -21.95 -93.14 68.42
C GLU A 525 -22.34 -91.98 67.49
N GLN A 526 -23.63 -91.71 67.30
CA GLN A 526 -24.09 -90.53 66.55
C GLN A 526 -23.69 -89.22 67.25
N GLN A 527 -23.82 -89.16 68.58
CA GLN A 527 -23.40 -87.99 69.34
C GLN A 527 -21.88 -87.79 69.29
N LYS A 528 -21.11 -88.87 69.38
CA LYS A 528 -19.65 -88.86 69.29
C LYS A 528 -19.16 -88.41 67.90
N THR A 529 -19.68 -88.99 66.83
CA THR A 529 -19.33 -88.58 65.44
C THR A 529 -19.76 -87.14 65.13
N SER A 530 -20.90 -86.69 65.67
CA SER A 530 -21.33 -85.28 65.56
C SER A 530 -20.35 -84.33 66.27
N GLN A 531 -19.88 -84.69 67.48
CA GLN A 531 -18.86 -83.91 68.20
C GLN A 531 -17.52 -83.88 67.46
N GLU A 532 -17.05 -85.01 66.95
CA GLU A 532 -15.82 -85.12 66.15
C GLU A 532 -15.91 -84.26 64.87
N ARG A 533 -17.05 -84.29 64.18
CA ARG A 533 -17.31 -83.46 63.01
C ARG A 533 -17.30 -81.97 63.35
N LEU A 534 -17.95 -81.55 64.43
CA LEU A 534 -17.94 -80.15 64.88
C LEU A 534 -16.53 -79.66 65.22
N THR A 535 -15.67 -80.50 65.80
CA THR A 535 -14.26 -80.15 66.04
C THR A 535 -13.47 -79.98 64.75
N LEU A 536 -13.68 -80.84 63.75
CA LEU A 536 -13.01 -80.74 62.44
C LEU A 536 -13.53 -79.55 61.62
N GLU A 537 -14.84 -79.27 61.65
CA GLU A 537 -15.43 -78.07 61.06
C GLU A 537 -14.83 -76.79 61.68
N ARG A 538 -14.68 -76.77 63.01
CA ARG A 538 -14.04 -75.66 63.72
C ARG A 538 -12.57 -75.49 63.30
N GLN A 539 -11.81 -76.57 63.19
CA GLN A 539 -10.41 -76.52 62.74
C GLN A 539 -10.30 -75.97 61.31
N LEU A 540 -11.18 -76.39 60.39
CA LEU A 540 -11.21 -75.85 59.03
C LEU A 540 -11.54 -74.34 59.02
N VAL A 541 -12.50 -73.91 59.85
CA VAL A 541 -12.84 -72.49 60.02
C VAL A 541 -11.66 -71.70 60.62
N GLU A 542 -10.92 -72.26 61.57
CA GLU A 542 -9.74 -71.63 62.16
C GLU A 542 -8.62 -71.46 61.12
N VAL A 543 -8.32 -72.48 60.31
CA VAL A 543 -7.31 -72.41 59.23
C VAL A 543 -7.70 -71.40 58.15
N THR A 544 -8.96 -71.41 57.72
CA THR A 544 -9.47 -70.43 56.72
C THR A 544 -9.44 -69.01 57.25
N THR A 545 -9.88 -68.78 58.49
CA THR A 545 -9.84 -67.46 59.12
C THR A 545 -8.41 -66.96 59.28
N ALA A 546 -7.47 -67.83 59.70
CA ALA A 546 -6.06 -67.48 59.83
C ALA A 546 -5.43 -67.10 58.47
N ARG A 547 -5.73 -67.87 57.42
CA ARG A 547 -5.31 -67.56 56.03
C ARG A 547 -5.85 -66.21 55.59
N ASP A 548 -7.15 -65.99 55.76
CA ASP A 548 -7.84 -64.80 55.26
C ASP A 548 -7.35 -63.55 56.00
N GLN A 549 -7.12 -63.64 57.32
CA GLN A 549 -6.52 -62.55 58.11
C GLN A 549 -5.07 -62.25 57.67
N ALA A 550 -4.24 -63.27 57.48
CA ALA A 550 -2.85 -63.10 57.03
C ALA A 550 -2.78 -62.48 55.63
N CYS A 551 -3.67 -62.90 54.72
CA CYS A 551 -3.76 -62.33 53.37
C CYS A 551 -4.35 -60.91 53.36
N ALA A 552 -5.33 -60.60 54.24
CA ALA A 552 -5.98 -59.29 54.28
C ALA A 552 -5.02 -58.15 54.64
N ALA A 553 -4.07 -58.38 55.55
CA ALA A 553 -3.06 -57.39 55.92
C ALA A 553 -2.14 -57.06 54.74
N LEU A 554 -1.65 -58.09 54.02
CA LEU A 554 -0.82 -57.92 52.82
C LEU A 554 -1.60 -57.29 51.65
N ALA A 555 -2.87 -57.68 51.45
CA ALA A 555 -3.74 -57.09 50.43
C ALA A 555 -4.02 -55.60 50.68
N THR A 556 -4.13 -55.20 51.95
CA THR A 556 -4.28 -53.79 52.33
C THR A 556 -3.01 -53.00 52.00
N GLN A 557 -1.84 -53.53 52.35
CA GLN A 557 -0.55 -52.91 51.99
C GLN A 557 -0.36 -52.83 50.46
N GLN A 558 -0.76 -53.88 49.72
CA GLN A 558 -0.71 -53.89 48.25
C GLN A 558 -1.64 -52.84 47.63
N THR A 559 -2.83 -52.64 48.21
CA THR A 559 -3.78 -51.61 47.75
C THR A 559 -3.22 -50.20 47.98
N GLN A 560 -2.64 -49.95 49.16
CA GLN A 560 -1.99 -48.67 49.48
C GLN A 560 -0.79 -48.39 48.57
N ALA A 561 0.08 -49.38 48.36
CA ALA A 561 1.22 -49.27 47.45
C ALA A 561 0.78 -49.03 45.99
N THR A 562 -0.32 -49.66 45.55
CA THR A 562 -0.89 -49.44 44.20
C THR A 562 -1.41 -48.01 44.05
N GLN A 563 -2.11 -47.49 45.07
CA GLN A 563 -2.58 -46.10 45.06
C GLN A 563 -1.43 -45.09 45.05
N GLN A 564 -0.38 -45.35 45.81
CA GLN A 564 0.83 -44.52 45.82
C GLN A 564 1.54 -44.54 44.45
N HIS A 565 1.70 -45.72 43.84
CA HIS A 565 2.27 -45.86 42.49
C HIS A 565 1.44 -45.06 41.45
N GLN A 566 0.11 -45.20 41.48
CA GLN A 566 -0.77 -44.46 40.58
C GLN A 566 -0.65 -42.94 40.76
N ALA A 567 -0.55 -42.45 42.00
CA ALA A 567 -0.35 -41.04 42.29
C ALA A 567 0.99 -40.52 41.77
N LEU A 568 2.08 -41.29 41.94
CA LEU A 568 3.40 -40.94 41.41
C LEU A 568 3.42 -40.90 39.88
N VAL A 569 2.79 -41.87 39.21
CA VAL A 569 2.65 -41.90 37.74
C VAL A 569 1.86 -40.69 37.23
N GLN A 570 0.77 -40.33 37.91
CA GLN A 570 -0.02 -39.16 37.57
C GLN A 570 0.78 -37.86 37.73
N GLN A 571 1.53 -37.73 38.85
CA GLN A 571 2.40 -36.58 39.08
C GLN A 571 3.53 -36.49 38.03
N ARG A 572 4.05 -37.63 37.56
CA ARG A 572 5.03 -37.67 36.46
C ARG A 572 4.42 -37.13 35.17
N LEU A 573 3.22 -37.57 34.81
CA LEU A 573 2.52 -37.10 33.60
C LEU A 573 2.26 -35.58 33.64
N GLU A 574 1.86 -35.06 34.79
CA GLU A 574 1.65 -33.62 35.00
C GLU A 574 2.95 -32.83 34.84
N ASN A 575 4.06 -33.31 35.42
CA ASN A 575 5.37 -32.69 35.25
C ASN A 575 5.90 -32.80 33.81
N GLU A 576 5.66 -33.90 33.11
CA GLU A 576 5.99 -34.06 31.67
C GLU A 576 5.24 -33.01 30.82
N SER A 577 3.95 -32.79 31.11
CA SER A 577 3.17 -31.74 30.44
C SER A 577 3.70 -30.34 30.76
N GLN A 578 4.00 -30.05 32.03
CA GLN A 578 4.59 -28.77 32.44
C GLN A 578 5.95 -28.53 31.78
N LEU A 579 6.77 -29.57 31.64
CA LEU A 579 8.05 -29.49 30.96
C LEU A 579 7.88 -29.15 29.47
N ALA A 580 6.90 -29.77 28.80
CA ALA A 580 6.58 -29.47 27.40
C ALA A 580 6.13 -28.00 27.23
N ASP A 581 5.30 -27.49 28.13
CA ASP A 581 4.87 -26.09 28.13
C ASP A 581 6.03 -25.12 28.39
N LEU A 582 6.93 -25.46 29.31
CA LEU A 582 8.14 -24.69 29.59
C LEU A 582 9.08 -24.65 28.38
N VAL A 583 9.25 -25.76 27.65
CA VAL A 583 10.03 -25.79 26.40
C VAL A 583 9.41 -24.87 25.35
N ALA A 584 8.08 -24.88 25.19
CA ALA A 584 7.39 -23.99 24.26
C ALA A 584 7.60 -22.51 24.64
N GLN A 585 7.55 -22.17 25.93
CA GLN A 585 7.81 -20.81 26.42
C GLN A 585 9.28 -20.40 26.27
N LEU A 586 10.22 -21.32 26.56
CA LEU A 586 11.66 -21.09 26.34
C LEU A 586 11.96 -20.81 24.87
N GLN A 587 11.28 -21.50 23.94
CA GLN A 587 11.44 -21.27 22.50
C GLN A 587 11.02 -19.85 22.07
N LEU A 588 10.00 -19.26 22.70
CA LEU A 588 9.56 -17.88 22.43
C LEU A 588 10.56 -16.82 22.87
N HIS A 589 11.33 -17.11 23.92
CA HIS A 589 12.34 -16.19 24.47
C HIS A 589 13.78 -16.56 24.08
N ALA A 590 13.95 -17.60 23.26
CA ALA A 590 15.27 -18.06 22.84
C ALA A 590 15.93 -17.08 21.86
N ASP A 591 17.25 -17.00 21.92
CA ASP A 591 18.04 -16.22 20.98
C ASP A 591 18.06 -16.86 19.59
N GLY A 592 18.09 -16.02 18.56
CA GLY A 592 18.02 -16.43 17.16
C GLY A 592 16.63 -16.27 16.53
N GLU A 593 15.69 -15.59 17.18
CA GLU A 593 14.32 -15.36 16.68
C GLU A 593 14.31 -14.74 15.27
N ILE A 594 15.17 -13.76 15.02
CA ILE A 594 15.26 -13.09 13.71
C ILE A 594 16.13 -13.84 12.69
N ILE A 595 16.80 -14.93 13.10
CA ILE A 595 17.64 -15.74 12.23
C ILE A 595 16.74 -16.71 11.46
N GLY A 596 16.38 -16.33 10.23
CA GLY A 596 15.56 -17.15 9.35
C GLY A 596 16.21 -18.50 8.97
N ASP A 597 15.38 -19.44 8.55
CA ASP A 597 15.75 -20.80 8.07
C ASP A 597 16.36 -20.82 6.65
N GLY A 598 16.56 -19.64 6.04
CA GLY A 598 17.02 -19.48 4.66
C GLY A 598 15.91 -19.28 3.63
N GLN A 599 14.63 -19.23 4.04
CA GLN A 599 13.54 -18.84 3.14
C GLN A 599 13.53 -17.32 2.89
N ALA A 600 13.42 -16.95 1.62
CA ALA A 600 13.29 -15.56 1.18
C ALA A 600 11.89 -15.04 1.55
N ASP A 601 11.73 -14.35 2.69
CA ASP A 601 10.61 -13.40 2.96
C ASP A 601 10.47 -12.88 4.42
N TYR A 602 11.36 -13.21 5.36
CA TYR A 602 11.10 -12.91 6.80
C TYR A 602 11.00 -11.42 7.16
N THR A 603 11.76 -10.52 6.51
CA THR A 603 11.76 -9.09 6.85
C THR A 603 11.07 -8.29 5.74
N ARG A 604 9.79 -7.95 5.92
CA ARG A 604 9.02 -7.09 4.99
C ARG A 604 8.95 -5.63 5.42
N THR A 605 9.36 -5.34 6.66
CA THR A 605 9.38 -4.00 7.25
C THR A 605 10.74 -3.76 7.89
N THR A 606 11.30 -2.57 7.70
CA THR A 606 12.58 -2.20 8.33
C THR A 606 12.42 -2.14 9.86
N GLN A 607 13.24 -2.89 10.59
CA GLN A 607 13.26 -2.88 12.06
C GLN A 607 14.41 -2.01 12.56
N ARG A 608 14.18 -1.21 13.61
CA ARG A 608 15.19 -0.36 14.25
C ARG A 608 15.60 -0.95 15.59
N TYR A 609 16.90 -1.04 15.82
CA TYR A 609 17.49 -1.47 17.09
C TYR A 609 18.42 -0.38 17.62
N GLU A 610 18.29 -0.04 18.90
CA GLU A 610 19.07 1.01 19.54
C GLU A 610 20.19 0.40 20.38
N PHE A 611 21.36 1.02 20.28
CA PHE A 611 22.59 0.54 20.85
C PHE A 611 23.40 1.66 21.49
N GLU A 612 24.31 1.27 22.37
CA GLU A 612 25.33 2.12 22.92
C GLU A 612 26.67 1.38 22.81
N LEU A 613 27.68 2.03 22.25
CA LEU A 613 29.06 1.53 22.22
C LEU A 613 29.99 2.65 22.66
N ASP A 614 30.85 2.36 23.64
CA ASP A 614 31.80 3.34 24.24
C ASP A 614 31.16 4.67 24.67
N GLY A 615 29.92 4.61 25.19
CA GLY A 615 29.16 5.78 25.64
C GLY A 615 28.50 6.60 24.52
N GLN A 616 28.56 6.12 23.28
CA GLN A 616 27.98 6.78 22.11
C GLN A 616 26.72 6.00 21.65
N PRO A 617 25.54 6.64 21.63
CA PRO A 617 24.32 6.00 21.14
C PRO A 617 24.31 5.94 19.60
N PHE A 618 23.87 4.81 19.06
CA PHE A 618 23.65 4.64 17.63
C PHE A 618 22.49 3.65 17.38
N ALA A 619 21.98 3.62 16.16
CA ALA A 619 20.89 2.73 15.76
C ALA A 619 21.29 1.86 14.56
N LEU A 620 20.80 0.62 14.53
CA LEU A 620 20.87 -0.26 13.37
C LEU A 620 19.49 -0.41 12.74
N LEU A 621 19.43 -0.34 11.42
CA LEU A 621 18.23 -0.63 10.64
C LEU A 621 18.40 -1.99 9.95
N ASP A 622 17.55 -2.96 10.26
CA ASP A 622 17.48 -4.24 9.55
C ASP A 622 16.63 -4.09 8.28
N VAL A 623 17.28 -4.01 7.12
CA VAL A 623 16.61 -3.74 5.85
C VAL A 623 16.27 -5.07 5.13
N PRO A 624 15.08 -5.19 4.53
CA PRO A 624 14.71 -6.34 3.69
C PRO A 624 15.78 -6.72 2.66
N GLY A 625 15.86 -8.01 2.32
CA GLY A 625 16.80 -8.53 1.33
C GLY A 625 16.49 -8.03 -0.09
N ILE A 626 17.53 -7.91 -0.93
CA ILE A 626 17.49 -7.19 -2.21
C ILE A 626 17.42 -8.10 -3.44
N GLU A 627 17.07 -9.37 -3.22
CA GLU A 627 16.95 -10.36 -4.28
C GLU A 627 15.55 -10.97 -4.23
N GLY A 628 14.69 -10.64 -5.20
CA GLY A 628 13.35 -11.22 -5.35
C GLY A 628 12.24 -10.21 -5.71
N LYS A 629 11.07 -10.33 -5.06
CA LYS A 629 9.87 -9.50 -5.29
C LYS A 629 9.97 -8.10 -4.69
N GLU A 630 11.01 -7.35 -5.06
CA GLU A 630 11.41 -6.06 -4.48
C GLU A 630 10.36 -4.95 -4.61
N GLY A 631 9.48 -5.01 -5.62
CA GLY A 631 8.38 -4.04 -5.76
C GLY A 631 7.42 -4.00 -4.55
N LEU A 632 7.50 -4.98 -3.64
CA LEU A 632 6.74 -4.99 -2.38
C LEU A 632 7.47 -4.32 -1.20
N VAL A 633 8.78 -4.07 -1.31
CA VAL A 633 9.64 -3.57 -0.21
C VAL A 633 10.52 -2.37 -0.62
N LEU A 634 10.41 -1.89 -1.85
CA LEU A 634 11.21 -0.78 -2.38
C LEU A 634 11.14 0.47 -1.48
N ASP A 635 9.93 0.89 -1.11
CA ASP A 635 9.72 2.05 -0.23
C ASP A 635 10.39 1.88 1.14
N GLN A 636 10.44 0.65 1.67
CA GLN A 636 11.07 0.35 2.97
C GLN A 636 12.59 0.43 2.88
N ILE A 637 13.14 -0.06 1.77
CA ILE A 637 14.57 0.03 1.44
C ILE A 637 14.97 1.49 1.27
N GLU A 638 14.23 2.24 0.45
CA GLU A 638 14.52 3.64 0.17
C GLU A 638 14.48 4.49 1.45
N ARG A 639 13.43 4.34 2.28
CA ARG A 639 13.35 5.02 3.57
C ARG A 639 14.51 4.65 4.50
N ALA A 640 14.85 3.37 4.60
CA ALA A 640 15.93 2.92 5.49
C ALA A 640 17.28 3.52 5.10
N VAL A 641 17.57 3.59 3.79
CA VAL A 641 18.79 4.20 3.29
C VAL A 641 18.77 5.72 3.41
N GLN A 642 17.63 6.37 3.16
CA GLN A 642 17.45 7.81 3.42
C GLN A 642 17.67 8.17 4.89
N THR A 643 17.26 7.32 5.83
CA THR A 643 17.49 7.50 7.27
C THR A 643 18.93 7.19 7.68
N ALA A 644 19.60 6.25 7.01
CA ALA A 644 20.94 5.82 7.38
C ALA A 644 22.04 6.84 7.01
N HIS A 645 23.05 6.92 7.87
CA HIS A 645 24.26 7.72 7.68
C HIS A 645 25.40 6.88 7.10
N ALA A 646 25.39 5.58 7.40
CA ALA A 646 26.26 4.57 6.82
C ALA A 646 25.45 3.31 6.46
N VAL A 647 25.96 2.54 5.52
CA VAL A 647 25.32 1.31 5.05
C VAL A 647 26.33 0.18 5.07
N PHE A 648 25.97 -0.92 5.72
CA PHE A 648 26.65 -2.20 5.55
C PHE A 648 25.94 -3.00 4.47
N TYR A 649 26.62 -3.21 3.35
CA TYR A 649 26.19 -4.18 2.34
C TYR A 649 26.75 -5.57 2.71
N VAL A 650 25.87 -6.49 3.10
CA VAL A 650 26.20 -7.84 3.55
C VAL A 650 26.06 -8.82 2.38
N THR A 651 27.13 -9.53 2.08
CA THR A 651 27.15 -10.63 1.10
C THR A 651 27.85 -11.85 1.68
N ASN A 652 27.47 -13.04 1.22
CA ASN A 652 28.18 -14.29 1.53
C ASN A 652 29.05 -14.78 0.36
N GLN A 653 29.20 -13.99 -0.70
CA GLN A 653 30.03 -14.30 -1.85
C GLN A 653 31.30 -13.42 -1.84
N PRO A 654 32.49 -13.98 -2.07
CA PRO A 654 33.73 -13.21 -2.14
C PRO A 654 33.91 -12.56 -3.52
N ALA A 655 32.82 -12.18 -4.20
CA ALA A 655 32.82 -11.70 -5.58
C ALA A 655 31.83 -10.54 -5.74
N PRO A 656 32.08 -9.61 -6.69
CA PRO A 656 31.17 -8.50 -6.95
C PRO A 656 29.77 -8.98 -7.35
N PRO A 657 28.71 -8.31 -6.86
CA PRO A 657 27.34 -8.64 -7.24
C PRO A 657 27.12 -8.48 -8.76
N GLN A 658 26.18 -9.24 -9.31
CA GLN A 658 25.90 -9.24 -10.76
C GLN A 658 25.48 -7.86 -11.26
N THR A 659 26.05 -7.44 -12.39
CA THR A 659 25.62 -6.29 -13.19
C THR A 659 24.48 -6.67 -14.12
N GLY A 660 23.57 -5.74 -14.38
CA GLY A 660 22.41 -5.94 -15.24
C GLY A 660 22.76 -6.27 -16.70
N ASP A 661 21.80 -6.86 -17.42
CA ASP A 661 21.91 -7.23 -18.85
C ASP A 661 21.53 -6.07 -19.80
N GLY A 662 21.34 -4.86 -19.27
CA GLY A 662 20.92 -3.66 -20.00
C GLY A 662 19.39 -3.51 -20.16
N GLN A 663 18.61 -4.58 -19.99
CA GLN A 663 17.14 -4.54 -19.94
C GLN A 663 16.64 -4.52 -18.48
N HIS A 664 17.37 -5.16 -17.57
CA HIS A 664 17.08 -5.21 -16.13
C HIS A 664 18.30 -4.73 -15.31
N GLN A 665 18.05 -3.96 -14.24
CA GLN A 665 19.12 -3.56 -13.31
C GLN A 665 19.59 -4.78 -12.50
N GLY A 666 20.91 -5.00 -12.46
CA GLY A 666 21.53 -6.01 -11.60
C GLY A 666 21.65 -5.54 -10.16
N THR A 667 22.07 -6.44 -9.26
CA THR A 667 22.22 -6.17 -7.82
C THR A 667 23.17 -4.98 -7.58
N LEU A 668 24.22 -4.82 -8.40
CA LEU A 668 25.15 -3.70 -8.30
C LEU A 668 24.54 -2.35 -8.72
N GLU A 669 23.76 -2.31 -9.80
CA GLU A 669 23.03 -1.10 -10.21
C GLU A 669 21.95 -0.71 -9.20
N LYS A 670 21.28 -1.69 -8.60
CA LYS A 670 20.31 -1.49 -7.52
C LYS A 670 20.98 -0.95 -6.25
N ILE A 671 22.14 -1.50 -5.86
CA ILE A 671 22.98 -0.96 -4.78
C ILE A 671 23.30 0.50 -5.08
N LYS A 672 23.78 0.83 -6.28
CA LYS A 672 24.09 2.21 -6.67
C LYS A 672 22.86 3.13 -6.65
N HIS A 673 21.70 2.61 -7.08
CA HIS A 673 20.45 3.37 -7.11
C HIS A 673 19.91 3.65 -5.70
N HIS A 674 19.85 2.63 -4.84
CA HIS A 674 19.28 2.74 -3.49
C HIS A 674 20.23 3.37 -2.48
N LEU A 675 21.54 3.12 -2.61
CA LEU A 675 22.54 3.65 -1.69
C LEU A 675 22.93 5.10 -1.98
N GLY A 676 22.52 5.63 -3.13
CA GLY A 676 22.87 6.96 -3.60
C GLY A 676 24.39 7.18 -3.64
N ALA A 677 24.81 8.34 -4.11
CA ALA A 677 26.23 8.69 -4.10
C ALA A 677 26.64 9.36 -2.77
N GLN A 678 26.01 9.07 -1.61
CA GLN A 678 26.08 10.02 -0.47
C GLN A 678 26.17 9.44 0.95
N THR A 679 25.87 8.15 1.15
CA THR A 679 26.09 7.46 2.43
C THR A 679 27.40 6.69 2.42
N GLU A 680 28.10 6.63 3.55
CA GLU A 680 29.32 5.82 3.69
C GLU A 680 28.96 4.33 3.55
N VAL A 681 29.51 3.63 2.54
CA VAL A 681 29.19 2.22 2.27
C VAL A 681 30.37 1.32 2.60
N TRP A 682 30.08 0.28 3.37
CA TRP A 682 31.01 -0.77 3.77
C TRP A 682 30.48 -2.12 3.27
N THR A 683 31.35 -2.95 2.71
CA THR A 683 30.96 -4.33 2.37
C THR A 683 31.30 -5.25 3.52
N ILE A 684 30.35 -6.07 3.98
CA ILE A 684 30.57 -7.12 4.97
C ILE A 684 30.51 -8.46 4.25
N PHE A 685 31.67 -9.10 4.10
CA PHE A 685 31.72 -10.47 3.61
C PHE A 685 31.51 -11.43 4.78
N ASN A 686 30.29 -11.97 4.88
CA ASN A 686 29.95 -12.97 5.87
C ASN A 686 30.24 -14.39 5.36
N LYS A 687 31.40 -14.92 5.73
CA LYS A 687 31.81 -16.28 5.39
C LYS A 687 30.95 -17.30 6.13
N LYS A 688 30.23 -18.14 5.37
CA LYS A 688 29.40 -19.21 5.93
C LYS A 688 30.26 -20.32 6.53
N ILE A 689 30.26 -20.43 7.86
CA ILE A 689 30.95 -21.49 8.60
C ILE A 689 29.94 -22.19 9.51
N THR A 690 29.61 -23.43 9.18
CA THR A 690 28.72 -24.29 9.98
C THR A 690 29.47 -25.22 10.92
N SER A 691 30.75 -25.47 10.66
CA SER A 691 31.64 -26.31 11.47
C SER A 691 32.95 -25.59 11.79
N PRO A 692 33.01 -24.85 12.93
CA PRO A 692 34.19 -24.09 13.32
C PRO A 692 35.48 -24.92 13.37
N LYS A 693 35.41 -26.19 13.78
CA LYS A 693 36.58 -27.09 13.95
C LYS A 693 37.49 -27.12 12.72
N HIS A 694 36.91 -27.36 11.55
CA HIS A 694 37.67 -27.53 10.32
C HIS A 694 38.04 -26.19 9.66
N SER A 695 37.24 -25.14 9.90
CA SER A 695 37.38 -23.85 9.22
C SER A 695 38.21 -22.82 10.01
N LEU A 696 38.25 -22.91 11.33
CA LEU A 696 38.86 -21.90 12.23
C LEU A 696 40.01 -22.43 13.10
N GLY A 697 40.29 -23.74 13.10
CA GLY A 697 41.32 -24.36 13.96
C GLY A 697 42.71 -23.72 13.82
N ASN A 698 43.37 -23.97 12.69
CA ASN A 698 44.76 -23.54 12.43
C ASN A 698 44.92 -22.78 11.10
N ARG A 699 43.89 -22.04 10.69
CA ARG A 699 43.86 -21.31 9.41
C ARG A 699 43.30 -19.91 9.63
N PRO A 700 43.74 -18.91 8.84
CA PRO A 700 43.08 -17.61 8.82
C PRO A 700 41.62 -17.77 8.35
N LEU A 701 40.76 -16.83 8.75
CA LEU A 701 39.33 -16.86 8.40
C LEU A 701 39.11 -16.93 6.88
N ILE A 702 39.88 -16.15 6.12
CA ILE A 702 39.83 -16.10 4.65
C ILE A 702 41.06 -16.80 4.05
N SER A 703 40.87 -17.51 2.94
CA SER A 703 41.97 -18.10 2.15
C SER A 703 42.66 -17.04 1.27
N ASP A 704 43.80 -17.38 0.67
CA ASP A 704 44.51 -16.49 -0.24
C ASP A 704 43.69 -16.20 -1.52
N ASP A 705 43.00 -17.22 -2.07
CA ASP A 705 42.11 -17.05 -3.22
C ASP A 705 40.90 -16.14 -2.90
N GLU A 706 40.31 -16.29 -1.71
CA GLU A 706 39.24 -15.41 -1.25
C GLU A 706 39.75 -13.97 -1.06
N ARG A 707 40.96 -13.79 -0.54
CA ARG A 707 41.57 -12.45 -0.40
C ARG A 707 41.72 -11.75 -1.75
N ILE A 708 42.18 -12.46 -2.78
CA ILE A 708 42.28 -11.92 -4.15
C ILE A 708 40.89 -11.55 -4.68
N SER A 709 39.91 -12.44 -4.49
CA SER A 709 38.54 -12.21 -4.98
C SER A 709 37.86 -11.02 -4.28
N LEU A 710 38.08 -10.87 -2.98
CA LEU A 710 37.63 -9.72 -2.19
C LEU A 710 38.30 -8.40 -2.61
N THR A 711 39.54 -8.45 -3.07
CA THR A 711 40.20 -7.26 -3.64
C THR A 711 39.50 -6.81 -4.93
N GLY A 712 39.14 -7.74 -5.81
CA GLY A 712 38.37 -7.43 -7.02
C GLY A 712 36.94 -6.94 -6.73
N LEU A 713 36.31 -7.44 -5.66
CA LEU A 713 35.04 -6.91 -5.13
C LEU A 713 35.20 -5.44 -4.70
N ASP A 714 36.24 -5.12 -3.91
CA ASP A 714 36.51 -3.74 -3.45
C ASP A 714 36.72 -2.78 -4.60
N GLU A 715 37.53 -3.17 -5.60
CA GLU A 715 37.78 -2.36 -6.80
C GLU A 715 36.47 -2.06 -7.55
N LYS A 716 35.62 -3.08 -7.77
CA LYS A 716 34.35 -2.92 -8.48
C LYS A 716 33.33 -2.08 -7.71
N MET A 717 33.26 -2.25 -6.39
CA MET A 717 32.40 -1.43 -5.53
C MET A 717 32.87 0.02 -5.51
N GLY A 718 34.19 0.25 -5.43
CA GLY A 718 34.81 1.57 -5.52
C GLY A 718 34.58 2.26 -6.86
N GLU A 719 34.65 1.54 -7.99
CA GLU A 719 34.31 2.06 -9.32
C GLU A 719 32.87 2.56 -9.40
N GLN A 720 31.92 1.86 -8.78
CA GLN A 720 30.48 2.17 -8.91
C GLN A 720 29.99 3.22 -7.92
N LEU A 721 30.49 3.19 -6.69
CA LEU A 721 30.05 4.05 -5.59
C LEU A 721 31.01 5.23 -5.34
N GLY A 722 32.18 5.24 -5.97
CA GLY A 722 33.16 6.32 -5.90
C GLY A 722 33.67 6.56 -4.47
N LYS A 723 33.85 7.83 -4.12
CA LYS A 723 34.43 8.27 -2.82
C LYS A 723 33.63 7.88 -1.57
N HIS A 724 32.44 7.32 -1.74
CA HIS A 724 31.54 6.96 -0.63
C HIS A 724 31.75 5.53 -0.16
N TYR A 725 32.36 4.69 -1.00
CA TYR A 725 32.78 3.34 -0.64
C TYR A 725 34.05 3.38 0.22
N GLN A 726 34.10 2.53 1.24
CA GLN A 726 35.26 2.42 2.15
C GLN A 726 36.12 1.20 1.84
N GLU A 727 35.74 0.02 2.34
CA GLU A 727 36.48 -1.24 2.16
C GLU A 727 35.56 -2.44 2.47
N VAL A 728 35.99 -3.66 2.10
CA VAL A 728 35.37 -4.90 2.58
C VAL A 728 35.95 -5.35 3.92
N PHE A 729 35.05 -5.73 4.82
CA PHE A 729 35.39 -6.39 6.08
C PHE A 729 34.89 -7.84 6.10
N PRO A 730 35.80 -8.83 6.15
CA PRO A 730 35.42 -10.24 6.21
C PRO A 730 35.22 -10.72 7.66
N LEU A 731 34.11 -11.38 7.93
CA LEU A 731 33.77 -11.99 9.23
C LEU A 731 32.96 -13.29 9.07
N SER A 732 32.67 -13.99 10.17
CA SER A 732 31.70 -15.11 10.16
C SER A 732 30.69 -14.99 11.31
N ALA A 733 29.43 -14.72 10.96
CA ALA A 733 28.40 -14.40 11.94
C ALA A 733 27.92 -15.61 12.74
N LEU A 734 27.78 -16.80 12.14
CA LEU A 734 27.21 -17.97 12.83
C LEU A 734 28.07 -18.47 14.00
N PRO A 735 29.40 -18.69 13.86
CA PRO A 735 30.25 -19.05 14.99
C PRO A 735 30.22 -17.99 16.09
N ALA A 736 30.17 -16.70 15.71
CA ALA A 736 30.12 -15.60 16.65
C ALA A 736 28.78 -15.56 17.42
N PHE A 737 27.66 -15.77 16.74
CA PHE A 737 26.33 -15.92 17.33
C PHE A 737 26.33 -17.05 18.36
N LEU A 738 26.79 -18.24 17.97
CA LEU A 738 26.83 -19.41 18.85
C LEU A 738 27.73 -19.19 20.07
N ALA A 739 28.78 -18.36 19.97
CA ALA A 739 29.63 -18.00 21.08
C ALA A 739 28.99 -16.95 22.01
N SER A 740 28.17 -16.05 21.47
CA SER A 740 27.63 -14.88 22.16
C SER A 740 26.48 -15.17 23.15
N THR A 741 25.79 -16.30 23.02
CA THR A 741 24.59 -16.60 23.81
C THR A 741 24.58 -18.02 24.37
N ASP A 742 23.99 -18.20 25.54
CA ASP A 742 23.57 -19.49 26.11
C ASP A 742 22.04 -19.63 26.23
N HIS A 743 21.27 -18.65 25.72
CA HIS A 743 19.81 -18.59 25.75
C HIS A 743 19.18 -19.31 24.56
N LEU A 744 19.60 -20.55 24.31
CA LEU A 744 19.07 -21.37 23.23
C LEU A 744 18.11 -22.40 23.80
N ALA A 745 16.97 -22.58 23.16
CA ALA A 745 15.99 -23.56 23.61
C ALA A 745 16.60 -24.97 23.71
N PRO A 746 16.31 -25.73 24.79
CA PRO A 746 16.81 -27.09 24.96
C PRO A 746 16.49 -27.98 23.75
N GLY A 747 17.46 -28.77 23.31
CA GLY A 747 17.31 -29.69 22.17
C GLY A 747 17.30 -29.03 20.77
N SER A 748 17.30 -27.71 20.67
CA SER A 748 17.34 -26.98 19.38
C SER A 748 18.63 -27.25 18.58
N GLN A 749 18.57 -27.07 17.26
CA GLN A 749 19.76 -27.25 16.41
C GLN A 749 20.90 -26.30 16.80
N ASN A 750 20.59 -25.05 17.14
CA ASN A 750 21.60 -24.08 17.56
C ASN A 750 22.21 -24.45 18.91
N ALA A 751 21.43 -24.99 19.87
CA ALA A 751 21.98 -25.50 21.12
C ALA A 751 22.99 -26.63 20.88
N LYS A 752 22.67 -27.57 19.98
CA LYS A 752 23.59 -28.65 19.57
C LYS A 752 24.85 -28.11 18.88
N ARG A 753 24.71 -27.17 17.95
CA ARG A 753 25.83 -26.54 17.24
C ARG A 753 26.73 -25.76 18.21
N ARG A 754 26.14 -25.06 19.19
CA ARG A 754 26.87 -24.36 20.23
C ARG A 754 27.69 -25.32 21.09
N SER A 755 27.07 -26.40 21.59
CA SER A 755 27.77 -27.42 22.39
C SER A 755 29.01 -27.94 21.63
N LYS A 756 28.81 -28.36 20.37
CA LYS A 756 29.90 -28.87 19.54
C LYS A 756 30.99 -27.82 19.24
N ALA A 757 30.60 -26.56 19.03
CA ALA A 757 31.58 -25.49 18.79
C ALA A 757 32.40 -25.19 20.05
N LEU A 758 31.78 -25.26 21.24
CA LEU A 758 32.43 -25.01 22.52
C LEU A 758 33.28 -26.19 23.03
N GLU A 759 33.07 -27.40 22.52
CA GLU A 759 33.97 -28.55 22.77
C GLU A 759 35.36 -28.30 22.17
N ASP A 760 35.42 -27.62 21.02
CA ASP A 760 36.65 -27.40 20.26
C ASP A 760 37.30 -26.02 20.51
N PHE A 761 36.53 -25.00 20.91
CA PHE A 761 36.99 -23.63 21.09
C PHE A 761 36.34 -22.93 22.28
N GLY A 762 37.06 -22.02 22.94
CA GLY A 762 36.45 -21.11 23.92
C GLY A 762 35.47 -20.12 23.27
N ALA A 763 34.49 -19.61 24.05
CA ALA A 763 33.54 -18.62 23.53
C ALA A 763 34.25 -17.32 23.06
N ASP A 764 35.17 -16.78 23.85
CA ASP A 764 35.95 -15.61 23.46
C ASP A 764 36.88 -15.90 22.27
N GLU A 765 37.47 -17.10 22.22
CA GLU A 765 38.31 -17.53 21.09
C GLU A 765 37.51 -17.57 19.78
N LEU A 766 36.25 -18.05 19.80
CA LEU A 766 35.37 -18.03 18.65
C LEU A 766 35.03 -16.60 18.20
N LEU A 767 34.83 -15.67 19.13
CA LEU A 767 34.57 -14.25 18.80
C LEU A 767 35.79 -13.59 18.14
N GLU A 768 37.00 -13.96 18.53
CA GLU A 768 38.24 -13.51 17.90
C GLU A 768 38.44 -14.15 16.51
N LYS A 769 38.36 -15.48 16.42
CA LYS A 769 38.56 -16.24 15.17
C LYS A 769 37.49 -15.93 14.11
N SER A 770 36.28 -15.60 14.52
CA SER A 770 35.20 -15.12 13.62
C SER A 770 35.36 -13.66 13.19
N ARG A 771 36.35 -12.95 13.75
CA ARG A 771 36.62 -11.52 13.57
C ARG A 771 35.52 -10.58 14.06
N LEU A 772 34.59 -11.06 14.90
CA LEU A 772 33.52 -10.19 15.41
C LEU A 772 34.05 -9.13 16.40
N ARG A 773 35.08 -9.46 17.19
CA ARG A 773 35.76 -8.49 18.07
C ARG A 773 36.40 -7.36 17.28
N ALA A 774 37.14 -7.71 16.22
CA ALA A 774 37.69 -6.74 15.28
C ALA A 774 36.59 -5.90 14.57
N PHE A 775 35.43 -6.50 14.29
CA PHE A 775 34.29 -5.76 13.73
C PHE A 775 33.70 -4.76 14.72
N LEU A 776 33.54 -5.13 16.00
CA LEU A 776 33.10 -4.21 17.06
C LEU A 776 34.08 -3.04 17.24
N GLN A 777 35.38 -3.31 17.17
CA GLN A 777 36.41 -2.27 17.20
C GLN A 777 36.29 -1.32 16.00
N LEU A 778 36.09 -1.86 14.78
CA LEU A 778 35.84 -1.05 13.59
C LEU A 778 34.59 -0.17 13.74
N LEU A 779 33.51 -0.74 14.32
CA LEU A 779 32.26 -0.02 14.58
C LEU A 779 32.51 1.17 15.51
N GLY A 780 33.22 0.97 16.62
CA GLY A 780 33.58 2.02 17.57
C GLY A 780 34.52 3.06 16.96
N ASP A 781 35.69 2.63 16.52
CA ASP A 781 36.82 3.50 16.14
C ASP A 781 36.55 4.29 14.84
N ARG A 782 35.98 3.63 13.82
CA ARG A 782 35.85 4.21 12.48
C ARG A 782 34.46 4.71 12.14
N LEU A 783 33.40 4.09 12.66
CA LEU A 783 32.03 4.50 12.37
C LEU A 783 31.44 5.44 13.43
N ILE A 784 31.51 5.07 14.70
CA ILE A 784 30.75 5.73 15.78
C ILE A 784 31.50 6.92 16.41
N HIS A 785 32.83 6.86 16.58
CA HIS A 785 33.61 7.89 17.30
C HIS A 785 33.39 9.33 16.81
N ASN A 786 33.09 9.52 15.51
CA ASN A 786 32.77 10.82 14.89
C ASN A 786 31.31 10.95 14.40
N GLY A 787 30.39 10.20 15.02
CA GLY A 787 29.00 10.06 14.57
C GLY A 787 28.29 11.40 14.35
N LYS A 788 28.44 12.37 15.26
CA LYS A 788 27.80 13.70 15.14
C LYS A 788 28.23 14.47 13.89
N ALA A 789 29.53 14.51 13.60
CA ALA A 789 30.04 15.16 12.39
C ALA A 789 29.59 14.42 11.12
N LYS A 790 29.55 13.08 11.17
CA LYS A 790 29.07 12.26 10.06
C LYS A 790 27.57 12.43 9.80
N ILE A 791 26.74 12.61 10.85
CA ILE A 791 25.31 12.92 10.74
C ILE A 791 25.12 14.22 9.96
N VAL A 792 25.81 15.29 10.40
CA VAL A 792 25.78 16.60 9.73
C VAL A 792 26.20 16.43 8.27
N ARG A 793 27.39 15.88 8.02
CA ARG A 793 27.92 15.70 6.65
C ARG A 793 26.98 14.91 5.73
N ALA A 794 26.45 13.78 6.20
CA ALA A 794 25.58 12.93 5.39
C ALA A 794 24.26 13.66 5.05
N ASN A 795 23.64 14.34 6.00
CA ASN A 795 22.40 15.05 5.75
C ASN A 795 22.57 16.31 4.89
N PHE A 796 23.70 17.02 5.02
CA PHE A 796 24.06 18.14 4.14
C PHE A 796 24.30 17.70 2.70
N ASN A 797 24.97 16.56 2.51
CA ASN A 797 25.14 15.99 1.17
C ASN A 797 23.79 15.63 0.55
N LYS A 798 22.88 15.00 1.31
CA LYS A 798 21.51 14.62 0.86
C LYS A 798 20.72 15.82 0.38
N ALA A 799 20.75 16.92 1.14
CA ALA A 799 20.11 18.17 0.74
C ALA A 799 20.76 18.78 -0.52
N ASN A 800 22.09 18.75 -0.63
CA ASN A 800 22.81 19.30 -1.78
C ASN A 800 22.56 18.51 -3.07
N ASP A 801 22.37 17.18 -2.99
CA ASP A 801 22.06 16.37 -4.17
C ASP A 801 20.76 16.79 -4.81
N VAL A 802 19.73 16.90 -3.97
CA VAL A 802 18.38 17.26 -4.40
C VAL A 802 18.43 18.65 -5.05
N LEU A 803 19.18 19.59 -4.48
CA LEU A 803 19.41 20.92 -5.06
C LEU A 803 20.18 20.86 -6.40
N ASN A 804 21.21 20.02 -6.51
CA ASN A 804 22.02 19.86 -7.72
C ASN A 804 21.25 19.22 -8.88
N GLN A 805 20.44 18.21 -8.59
CA GLN A 805 19.54 17.59 -9.56
C GLN A 805 18.55 18.64 -10.10
N THR A 806 17.93 19.43 -9.22
CA THR A 806 17.04 20.54 -9.62
C THR A 806 17.75 21.60 -10.46
N THR A 807 18.96 22.00 -10.06
CA THR A 807 19.77 22.99 -10.79
C THR A 807 20.14 22.51 -12.20
N THR A 808 20.41 21.21 -12.35
CA THR A 808 20.72 20.59 -13.65
C THR A 808 19.49 20.61 -14.57
N THR A 809 18.32 20.27 -14.03
CA THR A 809 17.04 20.34 -14.75
C THR A 809 16.71 21.77 -15.20
N LEU A 810 16.84 22.76 -14.31
CA LEU A 810 16.60 24.18 -14.62
C LEU A 810 17.59 24.72 -15.67
N SER A 811 18.85 24.29 -15.63
CA SER A 811 19.85 24.63 -16.65
C SER A 811 19.46 24.09 -18.03
N GLY A 812 18.87 22.89 -18.09
CA GLY A 812 18.36 22.31 -19.35
C GLY A 812 17.19 23.08 -19.95
N VAL A 813 16.26 23.56 -19.10
CA VAL A 813 15.14 24.42 -19.52
C VAL A 813 15.66 25.77 -20.05
N GLN A 814 16.61 26.39 -19.33
CA GLN A 814 17.24 27.64 -19.74
C GLN A 814 17.94 27.53 -21.10
N GLN A 815 18.69 26.46 -21.35
CA GLN A 815 19.39 26.24 -22.61
C GLN A 815 18.40 26.12 -23.79
N THR A 816 17.27 25.45 -23.55
CA THR A 816 16.22 25.22 -24.55
C THR A 816 15.53 26.53 -24.93
N LEU A 817 15.10 27.33 -23.96
CA LEU A 817 14.45 28.63 -24.20
C LEU A 817 15.42 29.65 -24.81
N GLY A 818 16.70 29.62 -24.43
CA GLY A 818 17.74 30.47 -25.01
C GLY A 818 18.05 30.14 -26.47
N ALA A 819 17.82 28.91 -26.92
CA ALA A 819 17.92 28.54 -28.33
C ALA A 819 16.69 29.01 -29.13
N LEU A 820 15.49 28.91 -28.54
CA LEU A 820 14.24 29.37 -29.15
C LEU A 820 14.24 30.90 -29.36
N SER A 821 14.59 31.67 -28.33
CA SER A 821 14.65 33.13 -28.40
C SER A 821 15.59 33.64 -29.51
N ARG A 822 16.76 33.00 -29.68
CA ARG A 822 17.71 33.37 -30.75
C ARG A 822 17.17 33.12 -32.16
N LYS A 823 16.48 32.00 -32.39
CA LYS A 823 15.90 31.69 -33.71
C LYS A 823 14.70 32.58 -34.03
N LEU A 824 13.83 32.87 -33.06
CA LEU A 824 12.72 33.80 -33.25
C LEU A 824 13.20 35.21 -33.62
N SER A 825 14.27 35.70 -32.98
CA SER A 825 14.88 36.99 -33.31
C SER A 825 15.49 37.04 -34.71
N GLN A 826 16.04 35.91 -35.21
CA GLN A 826 16.55 35.83 -36.59
C GLN A 826 15.43 35.90 -37.64
N GLU A 827 14.34 35.16 -37.42
CA GLU A 827 13.17 35.17 -38.33
C GLU A 827 12.45 36.52 -38.33
N GLU A 828 12.37 37.20 -37.18
CA GLU A 828 11.85 38.57 -37.06
C GLU A 828 12.64 39.55 -37.93
N GLN A 829 13.97 39.56 -37.80
CA GLN A 829 14.84 40.46 -38.56
C GLN A 829 14.71 40.23 -40.08
N SER A 830 14.57 38.96 -40.48
CA SER A 830 14.33 38.58 -41.88
C SER A 830 12.99 39.10 -42.40
N ALA A 831 11.91 38.95 -41.62
CA ALA A 831 10.57 39.41 -42.01
C ALA A 831 10.52 40.94 -42.17
N LYS A 832 11.09 41.70 -41.23
CA LYS A 832 11.18 43.17 -41.32
C LYS A 832 11.96 43.63 -42.55
N SER A 833 13.12 43.02 -42.80
CA SER A 833 13.93 43.37 -43.98
C SER A 833 13.19 43.10 -45.29
N GLN A 834 12.44 41.99 -45.38
CA GLN A 834 11.65 41.66 -46.56
C GLN A 834 10.47 42.61 -46.75
N LEU A 835 9.75 42.96 -45.66
CA LEU A 835 8.61 43.88 -45.70
C LEU A 835 9.02 45.28 -46.17
N ASN A 836 10.10 45.82 -45.60
CA ASN A 836 10.66 47.11 -46.02
C ASN A 836 11.12 47.08 -47.48
N SER A 837 11.77 45.99 -47.93
CA SER A 837 12.19 45.83 -49.33
C SER A 837 10.99 45.80 -50.29
N SER A 838 9.91 45.12 -49.92
CA SER A 838 8.67 45.08 -50.70
C SER A 838 7.99 46.45 -50.80
N PHE A 839 8.05 47.26 -49.73
CA PHE A 839 7.51 48.62 -49.72
C PHE A 839 8.32 49.58 -50.59
N GLN A 840 9.66 49.54 -50.51
CA GLN A 840 10.53 50.32 -51.40
C GLN A 840 10.29 49.96 -52.89
N ALA A 841 9.99 48.69 -53.17
CA ALA A 841 9.64 48.27 -54.52
C ALA A 841 8.27 48.78 -54.96
N LEU A 842 7.30 48.93 -54.05
CA LEU A 842 6.01 49.58 -54.33
C LEU A 842 6.21 51.06 -54.70
N LYS A 843 6.97 51.81 -53.90
CA LYS A 843 7.28 53.23 -54.16
C LYS A 843 7.76 53.45 -55.60
N LYS A 844 8.78 52.70 -56.01
CA LYS A 844 9.36 52.78 -57.37
C LYS A 844 8.36 52.42 -58.48
N ARG A 845 7.48 51.44 -58.25
CA ARG A 845 6.49 51.02 -59.25
C ARG A 845 5.35 52.03 -59.40
N LEU A 846 4.93 52.68 -58.31
CA LEU A 846 3.93 53.74 -58.35
C LEU A 846 4.44 54.99 -59.07
N GLU A 847 5.66 55.44 -58.78
CA GLU A 847 6.32 56.56 -59.48
C GLU A 847 6.39 56.27 -60.99
N SER A 848 6.94 55.10 -61.37
CA SER A 848 7.09 54.72 -62.78
C SER A 848 5.75 54.54 -63.52
N SER A 849 4.74 53.97 -62.87
CA SER A 849 3.42 53.78 -63.49
C SER A 849 2.70 55.10 -63.71
N GLY A 850 2.80 56.04 -62.78
CA GLY A 850 2.17 57.35 -62.90
C GLY A 850 2.84 58.24 -63.95
N GLU A 851 4.18 58.26 -64.00
CA GLU A 851 4.94 58.96 -65.07
C GLU A 851 4.56 58.44 -66.46
N THR A 852 4.44 57.12 -66.63
CA THR A 852 4.05 56.50 -67.91
C THR A 852 2.66 56.93 -68.38
N LEU A 853 1.70 57.06 -67.46
CA LEU A 853 0.34 57.51 -67.77
C LEU A 853 0.29 59.00 -68.14
N ILE A 854 1.09 59.83 -67.45
CA ILE A 854 1.22 61.27 -67.74
C ILE A 854 1.89 61.48 -69.11
N ASP A 855 2.91 60.71 -69.45
CA ASP A 855 3.55 60.74 -70.77
C ASP A 855 2.60 60.30 -71.89
N THR A 856 1.76 59.29 -71.62
CA THR A 856 0.74 58.82 -72.56
C THR A 856 -0.33 59.89 -72.78
N PHE A 857 -0.81 60.54 -71.71
CA PHE A 857 -1.70 61.69 -71.78
C PHE A 857 -1.10 62.80 -72.66
N ALA A 858 0.17 63.14 -72.42
CA ALA A 858 0.86 64.17 -73.19
C ALA A 858 0.93 63.81 -74.68
N SER A 859 1.35 62.58 -74.99
CA SER A 859 1.45 62.07 -76.35
C SER A 859 0.10 62.11 -77.09
N ASN A 860 -0.99 61.70 -76.43
CA ASN A 860 -2.32 61.68 -77.04
C ASN A 860 -2.85 63.10 -77.33
N VAL A 861 -2.67 64.04 -76.40
CA VAL A 861 -3.04 65.46 -76.61
C VAL A 861 -2.24 66.03 -77.78
N ARG A 862 -0.92 65.81 -77.82
CA ARG A 862 -0.05 66.24 -78.93
C ARG A 862 -0.56 65.71 -80.27
N ASN A 863 -0.82 64.41 -80.35
CA ASN A 863 -1.24 63.75 -81.59
C ASN A 863 -2.61 64.26 -82.07
N SER A 864 -3.58 64.41 -81.15
CA SER A 864 -4.91 64.94 -81.47
C SER A 864 -4.86 66.37 -82.02
N VAL A 865 -4.12 67.25 -81.32
CA VAL A 865 -3.99 68.66 -81.72
C VAL A 865 -3.18 68.80 -83.01
N TYR A 866 -2.15 67.97 -83.22
CA TYR A 866 -1.33 68.01 -84.45
C TYR A 866 -2.11 67.55 -85.68
N ALA A 867 -3.02 66.59 -85.53
CA ALA A 867 -3.92 66.16 -86.59
C ALA A 867 -4.84 67.31 -87.04
N GLN A 868 -5.39 68.09 -86.09
CA GLN A 868 -6.23 69.24 -86.45
C GLN A 868 -5.42 70.43 -86.98
N ILE A 869 -4.18 70.66 -86.51
CA ILE A 869 -3.29 71.69 -87.07
C ILE A 869 -2.99 71.41 -88.56
N GLU A 870 -2.88 70.14 -88.97
CA GLU A 870 -2.64 69.78 -90.37
C GLU A 870 -3.78 70.20 -91.32
N GLU A 871 -5.01 70.33 -90.80
CA GLU A 871 -6.18 70.81 -91.54
C GLU A 871 -6.23 72.35 -91.70
N ASN A 872 -5.19 73.07 -91.23
CA ASN A 872 -5.03 74.53 -91.34
C ASN A 872 -6.14 75.34 -90.62
N ILE A 873 -6.36 75.06 -89.34
CA ILE A 873 -7.36 75.68 -88.48
C ILE A 873 -7.03 77.13 -88.08
N SER A 874 -8.06 77.94 -87.76
CA SER A 874 -7.88 79.31 -87.24
C SER A 874 -7.26 79.32 -85.84
N ASN A 875 -6.84 80.50 -85.35
CA ASN A 875 -6.25 80.61 -84.02
C ASN A 875 -7.28 80.34 -82.91
N ASP A 876 -8.54 80.73 -83.11
CA ASP A 876 -9.62 80.46 -82.16
C ASP A 876 -10.02 78.98 -82.21
N ALA A 877 -10.07 78.39 -83.41
CA ALA A 877 -10.31 76.94 -83.56
C ALA A 877 -9.17 76.10 -82.95
N PHE A 878 -7.91 76.53 -83.06
CA PHE A 878 -6.77 75.89 -82.39
C PHE A 878 -6.87 75.94 -80.86
N LYS A 879 -7.30 77.07 -80.28
CA LYS A 879 -7.52 77.18 -78.83
C LYS A 879 -8.63 76.23 -78.36
N SER A 880 -9.74 76.18 -79.09
CA SER A 880 -10.84 75.26 -78.79
C SER A 880 -10.39 73.81 -78.93
N ALA A 881 -9.67 73.46 -79.99
CA ALA A 881 -9.14 72.12 -80.23
C ALA A 881 -8.15 71.65 -79.16
N LEU A 882 -7.23 72.52 -78.73
CA LEU A 882 -6.29 72.21 -77.64
C LEU A 882 -7.02 72.06 -76.30
N ALA A 883 -8.00 72.92 -76.02
CA ALA A 883 -8.80 72.82 -74.79
C ALA A 883 -9.67 71.56 -74.77
N GLU A 884 -10.31 71.23 -75.88
CA GLU A 884 -11.13 70.03 -76.05
C GLU A 884 -10.29 68.75 -75.97
N ALA A 885 -9.14 68.70 -76.66
CA ALA A 885 -8.22 67.57 -76.57
C ALA A 885 -7.62 67.38 -75.16
N LEU A 886 -7.34 68.48 -74.44
CA LEU A 886 -6.89 68.42 -73.04
C LEU A 886 -8.01 67.90 -72.13
N GLU A 887 -9.25 68.35 -72.29
CA GLU A 887 -10.39 67.92 -71.46
C GLU A 887 -10.77 66.45 -71.75
N ASP A 888 -10.76 66.03 -73.02
CA ASP A 888 -11.04 64.64 -73.42
C ASP A 888 -10.00 63.66 -72.87
N GLN A 889 -8.70 63.99 -72.99
CA GLN A 889 -7.64 63.11 -72.47
C GLN A 889 -7.53 63.16 -70.95
N LYS A 890 -7.93 64.26 -70.31
CA LYS A 890 -8.03 64.39 -68.85
C LYS A 890 -9.05 63.39 -68.28
N HIS A 891 -10.18 63.19 -68.94
CA HIS A 891 -11.15 62.15 -68.56
C HIS A 891 -10.53 60.74 -68.62
N GLN A 892 -9.75 60.44 -69.66
CA GLN A 892 -9.09 59.13 -69.78
C GLN A 892 -7.98 58.90 -68.73
N LEU A 893 -7.21 59.94 -68.41
CA LEU A 893 -6.20 59.88 -67.34
C LEU A 893 -6.87 59.71 -65.96
N SER A 894 -7.99 60.40 -65.73
CA SER A 894 -8.79 60.29 -64.51
C SER A 894 -9.36 58.89 -64.28
N GLU A 895 -9.68 58.17 -65.36
CA GLU A 895 -10.25 56.83 -65.30
C GLU A 895 -9.16 55.77 -65.09
N LYS A 896 -8.02 55.89 -65.80
CA LYS A 896 -6.96 54.86 -65.79
C LYS A 896 -5.99 54.94 -64.61
N LEU A 897 -5.80 56.13 -64.04
CA LEU A 897 -4.83 56.35 -62.95
C LEU A 897 -5.21 55.60 -61.65
N PRO A 898 -6.47 55.64 -61.16
CA PRO A 898 -6.86 54.88 -59.97
C PRO A 898 -6.67 53.36 -60.15
N ASP A 899 -6.99 52.82 -61.32
CA ASP A 899 -6.87 51.38 -61.61
C ASP A 899 -5.41 50.90 -61.58
N ALA A 900 -4.48 51.69 -62.13
CA ALA A 900 -3.05 51.39 -62.11
C ALA A 900 -2.47 51.44 -60.68
N VAL A 901 -2.84 52.44 -59.89
CA VAL A 901 -2.42 52.56 -58.48
C VAL A 901 -2.97 51.41 -57.64
N ASN A 902 -4.26 51.08 -57.78
CA ASN A 902 -4.89 49.96 -57.07
C ASN A 902 -4.22 48.62 -57.40
N ALA A 903 -3.84 48.40 -58.66
CA ALA A 903 -3.15 47.18 -59.08
C ALA A 903 -1.76 47.02 -58.43
N GLU A 904 -0.98 48.11 -58.32
CA GLU A 904 0.34 48.07 -57.68
C GLU A 904 0.27 47.94 -56.16
N VAL A 905 -0.70 48.61 -55.51
CA VAL A 905 -0.98 48.46 -54.08
C VAL A 905 -1.42 47.04 -53.75
N GLY A 906 -2.28 46.44 -54.58
CA GLY A 906 -2.73 45.05 -54.42
C GLY A 906 -1.57 44.04 -54.51
N LYS A 907 -0.57 44.27 -55.37
CA LYS A 907 0.65 43.44 -55.44
C LYS A 907 1.47 43.53 -54.16
N PHE A 908 1.61 44.73 -53.58
CA PHE A 908 2.30 44.90 -52.31
C PHE A 908 1.55 44.25 -51.15
N GLN A 909 0.23 44.42 -51.08
CA GLN A 909 -0.61 43.80 -50.05
C GLN A 909 -0.44 42.28 -50.03
N LYS A 910 -0.45 41.64 -51.21
CA LYS A 910 -0.23 40.20 -51.33
C LYS A 910 1.17 39.79 -50.90
N ALA A 911 2.20 40.55 -51.28
CA ALA A 911 3.58 40.28 -50.86
C ALA A 911 3.76 40.41 -49.33
N ALA A 912 3.14 41.42 -48.71
CA ALA A 912 3.15 41.60 -47.26
C ALA A 912 2.39 40.49 -46.53
N GLU A 913 1.22 40.08 -47.04
CA GLU A 913 0.45 38.93 -46.52
C GLU A 913 1.29 37.64 -46.55
N ASP A 914 1.98 37.38 -47.66
CA ASP A 914 2.83 36.19 -47.82
C ASP A 914 4.05 36.20 -46.88
N ILE A 915 4.68 37.37 -46.65
CA ILE A 915 5.79 37.52 -45.70
C ILE A 915 5.31 37.23 -44.27
N LEU A 916 4.17 37.80 -43.87
CA LEU A 916 3.62 37.66 -42.52
C LEU A 916 3.13 36.24 -42.24
N LYS A 917 2.47 35.58 -43.22
CA LYS A 917 2.08 34.15 -43.11
C LYS A 917 3.29 33.23 -42.97
N ARG A 918 4.39 33.49 -43.68
CA ARG A 918 5.62 32.69 -43.55
C ARG A 918 6.24 32.83 -42.18
N PHE A 919 6.33 34.05 -41.66
CA PHE A 919 6.82 34.30 -40.30
C PHE A 919 5.97 33.57 -39.24
N GLU A 920 4.65 33.68 -39.33
CA GLU A 920 3.71 33.01 -38.42
C GLU A 920 3.89 31.48 -38.46
N LYS A 921 3.94 30.90 -39.66
CA LYS A 921 4.14 29.46 -39.86
C LYS A 921 5.48 28.99 -39.29
N HIS A 922 6.57 29.71 -39.54
CA HIS A 922 7.89 29.35 -39.02
C HIS A 922 7.98 29.50 -37.49
N ALA A 923 7.32 30.50 -36.90
CA ALA A 923 7.23 30.65 -35.45
C ALA A 923 6.45 29.50 -34.79
N GLN A 924 5.36 29.04 -35.41
CA GLN A 924 4.58 27.86 -34.96
C GLN A 924 5.36 26.56 -35.12
N GLU A 925 6.06 26.36 -36.25
CA GLU A 925 6.90 25.18 -36.50
C GLU A 925 8.08 25.09 -35.54
N LEU A 926 8.72 26.22 -35.21
CA LEU A 926 9.78 26.29 -34.21
C LEU A 926 9.25 25.94 -32.82
N THR A 927 8.11 26.50 -32.41
CA THR A 927 7.47 26.15 -31.13
C THR A 927 7.18 24.64 -31.04
N THR A 928 6.61 24.06 -32.10
CA THR A 928 6.24 22.64 -32.16
C THR A 928 7.46 21.72 -32.18
N SER A 929 8.53 22.11 -32.88
CA SER A 929 9.77 21.33 -32.97
C SER A 929 10.53 21.31 -31.64
N TYR A 930 10.48 22.41 -30.89
CA TYR A 930 11.12 22.50 -29.57
C TYR A 930 10.29 21.83 -28.46
N ALA A 931 8.96 21.76 -28.60
CA ALA A 931 8.11 20.91 -27.75
C ALA A 931 8.52 19.43 -27.83
N LYS A 932 8.82 18.93 -29.03
CA LYS A 932 9.27 17.55 -29.27
C LYS A 932 10.70 17.24 -28.78
N LEU A 933 11.57 18.23 -28.69
CA LEU A 933 12.94 18.08 -28.18
C LEU A 933 12.99 18.05 -26.64
N GLY A 934 12.05 18.73 -25.96
CA GLY A 934 11.87 18.65 -24.51
C GLY A 934 11.51 17.25 -24.02
N SER A 935 10.66 16.53 -24.77
CA SER A 935 10.24 15.16 -24.42
C SER A 935 11.33 14.07 -24.59
N LEU A 936 12.46 14.39 -25.23
CA LEU A 936 13.55 13.44 -25.46
C LEU A 936 14.66 13.53 -24.41
N ARG A 937 14.69 14.59 -23.59
CA ARG A 937 15.70 14.80 -22.54
C ARG A 937 15.16 14.73 -21.11
N PHE A 938 13.85 14.80 -20.96
CA PHE A 938 13.15 14.61 -19.69
C PHE A 938 12.15 13.48 -19.89
N ASN A 939 12.12 12.51 -18.98
CA ASN A 939 11.37 11.26 -19.12
C ASN A 939 9.84 11.45 -18.92
N GLU A 940 9.28 12.58 -19.37
CA GLU A 940 7.87 12.95 -19.29
C GLU A 940 7.41 13.77 -20.50
N HIS A 941 6.13 13.62 -20.85
CA HIS A 941 5.53 14.22 -22.04
C HIS A 941 5.45 15.76 -21.93
N PHE A 942 6.26 16.45 -22.72
CA PHE A 942 6.26 17.91 -22.84
C PHE A 942 5.45 18.34 -24.07
N ASN A 943 4.23 18.85 -23.87
CA ASN A 943 3.37 19.38 -24.93
C ASN A 943 3.22 20.90 -24.72
N LEU A 944 3.97 21.70 -25.48
CA LEU A 944 3.74 23.15 -25.60
C LEU A 944 2.89 23.39 -26.84
N ASN A 945 1.69 23.94 -26.67
CA ASN A 945 0.84 24.39 -27.77
C ASN A 945 0.72 25.92 -27.73
N ILE A 946 1.80 26.64 -28.07
CA ILE A 946 1.80 28.10 -28.09
C ILE A 946 1.18 28.56 -29.42
N LYS A 947 -0.05 29.06 -29.37
CA LYS A 947 -0.66 29.82 -30.46
C LYS A 947 -0.22 31.28 -30.34
N ILE A 948 0.75 31.70 -31.15
CA ILE A 948 1.18 33.11 -31.18
C ILE A 948 0.15 33.88 -32.02
N ASP A 949 -0.86 34.48 -31.37
CA ASP A 949 -1.75 35.46 -31.99
C ASP A 949 -1.14 36.85 -31.77
N ASN A 950 -0.70 37.52 -32.83
CA ASN A 950 0.07 38.78 -32.76
C ASN A 950 -0.70 40.02 -32.22
N GLY A 951 -1.84 39.86 -31.53
CA GLY A 951 -2.60 40.92 -30.85
C GLY A 951 -3.18 42.03 -31.75
N ILE A 952 -2.79 42.07 -33.02
CA ILE A 952 -3.15 43.05 -34.03
C ILE A 952 -3.78 42.27 -35.18
N LYS A 953 -4.99 42.65 -35.63
CA LYS A 953 -5.62 42.04 -36.82
C LYS A 953 -4.76 42.38 -38.03
N VAL A 954 -3.76 41.57 -38.32
CA VAL A 954 -2.82 41.74 -39.45
C VAL A 954 -3.59 41.88 -40.76
N MET A 955 -4.63 41.08 -40.96
CA MET A 955 -5.55 41.22 -42.11
C MET A 955 -6.31 42.55 -42.12
N GLY A 956 -6.60 43.12 -40.95
CA GLY A 956 -7.22 44.44 -40.80
C GLY A 956 -6.26 45.60 -41.12
N LEU A 957 -4.98 45.50 -40.71
CA LEU A 957 -3.95 46.48 -41.07
C LEU A 957 -3.51 46.38 -42.53
N LEU A 958 -3.48 45.18 -43.12
CA LEU A 958 -3.24 45.03 -44.56
C LEU A 958 -4.42 45.56 -45.39
N ALA A 959 -5.65 45.46 -44.88
CA ALA A 959 -6.82 46.06 -45.51
C ALA A 959 -6.84 47.59 -45.42
N SER A 960 -6.30 48.18 -44.34
CA SER A 960 -6.19 49.65 -44.22
C SER A 960 -5.24 50.26 -45.24
N LEU A 961 -4.24 49.51 -45.74
CA LEU A 961 -3.35 49.97 -46.80
C LEU A 961 -4.09 50.29 -48.11
N VAL A 962 -5.17 49.56 -48.43
CA VAL A 962 -6.03 49.85 -49.59
C VAL A 962 -6.79 51.15 -49.37
N GLY A 963 -7.31 51.38 -48.15
CA GLY A 963 -8.01 52.61 -47.80
C GLY A 963 -7.11 53.84 -47.82
N ILE A 964 -5.86 53.72 -47.35
CA ILE A 964 -4.88 54.81 -47.30
C ILE A 964 -4.36 55.13 -48.70
N ALA A 965 -3.97 54.12 -49.49
CA ALA A 965 -3.37 54.34 -50.81
C ALA A 965 -4.40 54.79 -51.86
N ALA A 966 -5.67 54.38 -51.72
CA ALA A 966 -6.73 54.77 -52.64
C ALA A 966 -7.44 56.06 -52.23
N ALA A 967 -7.37 56.50 -50.97
CA ALA A 967 -8.03 57.74 -50.52
C ALA A 967 -7.68 58.99 -51.37
N PRO A 968 -6.42 59.19 -51.80
CA PRO A 968 -6.06 60.31 -52.67
C PRO A 968 -6.60 60.21 -54.11
N PHE A 969 -7.04 59.02 -54.54
CA PHE A 969 -7.40 58.70 -55.93
C PHE A 969 -8.88 58.29 -56.11
N THR A 970 -9.57 57.89 -55.04
CA THR A 970 -10.94 57.32 -55.06
C THR A 970 -11.91 58.06 -54.15
N GLY A 971 -11.42 58.86 -53.19
CA GLY A 971 -12.22 59.76 -52.37
C GLY A 971 -12.26 61.15 -53.01
N GLY A 972 -13.45 61.69 -53.24
CA GLY A 972 -13.63 62.94 -53.96
C GLY A 972 -12.75 64.09 -53.42
N ALA A 973 -11.91 64.66 -54.30
CA ALA A 973 -11.27 65.98 -54.25
C ALA A 973 -9.73 66.09 -54.12
N SER A 974 -8.91 65.04 -54.03
CA SER A 974 -7.46 65.23 -53.73
C SER A 974 -6.54 65.53 -54.94
N LEU A 975 -6.65 64.85 -56.09
CA LEU A 975 -5.87 65.24 -57.29
C LEU A 975 -6.45 66.48 -57.99
N TRP A 976 -7.76 66.70 -57.88
CA TRP A 976 -8.47 67.73 -58.65
C TRP A 976 -8.53 69.10 -57.96
N VAL A 977 -8.41 69.19 -56.63
CA VAL A 977 -8.40 70.49 -55.93
C VAL A 977 -7.00 71.11 -55.88
N ALA A 978 -5.93 70.29 -55.91
CA ALA A 978 -4.56 70.78 -56.10
C ALA A 978 -4.21 70.94 -57.59
N GLY A 979 -4.52 69.95 -58.44
CA GLY A 979 -4.24 69.96 -59.88
C GLY A 979 -5.24 70.75 -60.73
N GLY A 980 -6.40 71.11 -60.19
CA GLY A 980 -7.40 71.94 -60.88
C GLY A 980 -6.91 73.34 -61.22
N ALA A 981 -5.84 73.83 -60.58
CA ALA A 981 -5.18 75.06 -61.00
C ALA A 981 -4.23 74.84 -62.20
N ALA A 982 -3.64 73.64 -62.34
CA ALA A 982 -2.59 73.35 -63.32
C ALA A 982 -3.09 73.31 -64.76
N LEU A 983 -4.22 72.63 -65.02
CA LEU A 983 -4.81 72.57 -66.37
C LEU A 983 -5.59 73.85 -66.74
N THR A 984 -6.14 74.58 -65.75
CA THR A 984 -6.97 75.77 -65.99
C THR A 984 -6.14 76.99 -66.44
N PHE A 985 -4.81 76.98 -66.25
CA PHE A 985 -3.91 78.05 -66.70
C PHE A 985 -3.40 77.89 -68.15
N LEU A 986 -3.72 76.77 -68.83
CA LEU A 986 -3.17 76.47 -70.16
C LEU A 986 -3.84 77.23 -71.32
N ILE A 987 -4.82 78.10 -71.04
CA ILE A 987 -5.39 79.04 -72.02
C ILE A 987 -4.67 80.41 -71.94
N ALA A 988 -3.35 80.42 -71.79
CA ALA A 988 -2.53 81.62 -72.00
C ALA A 988 -2.01 81.70 -73.45
N VAL A 989 -2.87 81.44 -74.45
CA VAL A 989 -2.56 81.74 -75.86
C VAL A 989 -2.99 83.18 -76.16
N GLY A 990 -2.16 84.15 -75.75
CA GLY A 990 -2.49 85.57 -75.87
C GLY A 990 -1.29 86.50 -75.85
N LYS A 991 -0.59 86.62 -77.01
CA LYS A 991 -0.10 87.91 -77.56
C LYS A 991 0.65 87.86 -78.90
N ALA A 992 0.85 86.71 -79.53
CA ALA A 992 1.57 86.67 -80.81
C ALA A 992 1.04 85.59 -81.77
N LEU A 993 -0.04 85.87 -82.50
CA LEU A 993 -0.35 85.19 -83.77
C LEU A 993 -0.80 86.26 -84.76
N TRP A 994 0.09 86.66 -85.67
CA TRP A 994 -0.16 87.70 -86.69
C TRP A 994 -1.16 87.24 -87.75
N SER A 995 -2.03 88.15 -88.18
CA SER A 995 -2.88 87.99 -89.35
C SER A 995 -2.12 88.32 -90.63
N ALA A 996 -2.22 87.42 -91.61
CA ALA A 996 -1.75 87.49 -93.00
C ALA A 996 -0.29 87.04 -93.29
N ILE A 997 -0.20 86.06 -94.21
CA ILE A 997 0.96 85.59 -95.01
C ILE A 997 1.69 84.33 -94.46
N ASP A 998 1.60 83.23 -95.24
CA ASP A 998 2.14 81.84 -95.10
C ASP A 998 1.39 80.80 -94.21
N LYS A 999 1.02 79.66 -94.82
CA LYS A 999 0.29 78.53 -94.20
C LYS A 999 1.21 77.59 -93.41
N ASP A 1000 2.46 77.40 -93.84
CA ASP A 1000 3.38 76.43 -93.23
C ASP A 1000 4.01 77.00 -91.94
N TYR A 1001 4.27 78.31 -91.91
CA TYR A 1001 4.76 79.02 -90.74
C TYR A 1001 3.74 79.03 -89.58
N LYS A 1002 2.45 79.23 -89.90
CA LYS A 1002 1.36 79.22 -88.91
C LYS A 1002 1.19 77.86 -88.25
N LYS A 1003 1.25 76.76 -89.03
CA LYS A 1003 1.22 75.38 -88.51
C LYS A 1003 2.41 75.09 -87.59
N SER A 1004 3.61 75.56 -87.95
CA SER A 1004 4.82 75.40 -87.14
C SER A 1004 4.73 76.12 -85.79
N GLN A 1005 4.21 77.36 -85.76
CA GLN A 1005 4.01 78.09 -84.49
C GLN A 1005 2.93 77.46 -83.60
N GLN A 1006 1.84 76.94 -84.18
CA GLN A 1006 0.81 76.22 -83.42
C GLN A 1006 1.38 74.93 -82.79
N ARG A 1007 2.23 74.19 -83.51
CA ARG A 1007 2.97 73.02 -82.97
C ARG A 1007 3.90 73.40 -81.82
N GLN A 1008 4.71 74.44 -82.01
CA GLN A 1008 5.62 74.92 -80.96
C GLN A 1008 4.87 75.39 -79.70
N ALA A 1009 3.69 76.01 -79.86
CA ALA A 1009 2.84 76.42 -78.75
C ALA A 1009 2.22 75.21 -78.02
N THR A 1010 1.74 74.20 -78.75
CA THR A 1010 1.28 72.93 -78.17
C THR A 1010 2.38 72.23 -77.39
N ASP A 1011 3.58 72.07 -77.96
CA ASP A 1011 4.69 71.39 -77.28
C ASP A 1011 5.13 72.12 -76.00
N LYS A 1012 5.19 73.46 -76.02
CA LYS A 1012 5.56 74.24 -74.84
C LYS A 1012 4.49 74.16 -73.73
N ASN A 1013 3.22 74.26 -74.09
CA ASN A 1013 2.11 74.20 -73.12
C ASN A 1013 1.96 72.79 -72.56
N LEU A 1014 2.10 71.78 -73.41
CA LEU A 1014 2.02 70.38 -73.00
C LEU A 1014 3.18 70.01 -72.08
N ARG A 1015 4.41 70.43 -72.38
CA ARG A 1015 5.56 70.21 -71.48
C ARG A 1015 5.33 70.80 -70.09
N SER A 1016 4.84 72.04 -70.01
CA SER A 1016 4.50 72.67 -68.73
C SER A 1016 3.36 71.94 -67.99
N ALA A 1017 2.37 71.42 -68.73
CA ALA A 1017 1.26 70.65 -68.16
C ALA A 1017 1.73 69.30 -67.61
N THR A 1018 2.59 68.60 -68.36
CA THR A 1018 3.22 67.34 -67.97
C THR A 1018 4.11 67.51 -66.75
N GLU A 1019 4.92 68.59 -66.69
CA GLU A 1019 5.77 68.91 -65.53
C GLU A 1019 4.90 69.15 -64.27
N GLN A 1020 3.83 69.96 -64.35
CA GLN A 1020 2.94 70.22 -63.22
C GLN A 1020 2.12 68.99 -62.78
N LEU A 1021 1.65 68.18 -63.73
CA LEU A 1021 0.95 66.93 -63.42
C LEU A 1021 1.88 65.91 -62.74
N SER A 1022 3.14 65.85 -63.18
CA SER A 1022 4.16 64.98 -62.58
C SER A 1022 4.52 65.43 -61.16
N ASP A 1023 4.71 66.73 -60.94
CA ASP A 1023 4.98 67.30 -59.61
C ASP A 1023 3.82 67.05 -58.64
N THR A 1024 2.58 67.28 -59.08
CA THR A 1024 1.37 67.06 -58.27
C THR A 1024 1.17 65.57 -57.95
N LEU A 1025 1.42 64.69 -58.91
CA LEU A 1025 1.39 63.25 -58.71
C LEU A 1025 2.44 62.82 -57.70
N ARG A 1026 3.66 63.35 -57.79
CA ARG A 1026 4.76 63.02 -56.88
C ARG A 1026 4.48 63.46 -55.45
N GLU A 1027 3.98 64.69 -55.25
CA GLU A 1027 3.57 65.19 -53.94
C GLU A 1027 2.44 64.34 -53.33
N SER A 1028 1.45 63.97 -54.14
CA SER A 1028 0.33 63.13 -53.69
C SER A 1028 0.77 61.70 -53.35
N LEU A 1029 1.71 61.14 -54.13
CA LEU A 1029 2.30 59.83 -53.87
C LEU A 1029 3.18 59.84 -52.63
N ASP A 1030 4.02 60.87 -52.43
CA ASP A 1030 4.87 60.98 -51.24
C ASP A 1030 4.01 61.08 -49.96
N SER A 1031 2.94 61.86 -49.95
CA SER A 1031 2.01 61.93 -48.81
C SER A 1031 1.31 60.59 -48.53
N ALA A 1032 0.83 59.90 -49.57
CA ALA A 1032 0.18 58.59 -49.40
C ALA A 1032 1.18 57.51 -48.92
N LEU A 1033 2.43 57.58 -49.39
CA LEU A 1033 3.50 56.67 -48.99
C LEU A 1033 3.96 56.94 -47.55
N GLU A 1034 3.95 58.18 -47.06
CA GLU A 1034 4.21 58.49 -45.65
C GLU A 1034 3.17 57.84 -44.71
N ASP A 1035 1.89 57.91 -45.05
CA ASP A 1035 0.83 57.25 -44.26
C ASP A 1035 0.93 55.71 -44.31
N MET A 1036 1.29 55.15 -45.47
CA MET A 1036 1.58 53.72 -45.60
C MET A 1036 2.82 53.30 -44.79
N GLN A 1037 3.84 54.16 -44.73
CA GLN A 1037 5.03 53.93 -43.92
C GLN A 1037 4.68 53.85 -42.43
N GLY A 1038 3.80 54.71 -41.92
CA GLY A 1038 3.29 54.61 -40.55
C GLY A 1038 2.56 53.29 -40.26
N THR A 1039 1.86 52.73 -41.25
CA THR A 1039 1.21 51.41 -41.13
C THR A 1039 2.23 50.26 -41.15
N ILE A 1040 3.34 50.41 -41.90
CA ILE A 1040 4.44 49.43 -41.94
C ILE A 1040 5.23 49.45 -40.63
N GLU A 1041 5.45 50.61 -40.03
CA GLU A 1041 6.08 50.72 -38.71
C GLU A 1041 5.25 50.02 -37.62
N GLN A 1042 3.92 50.06 -37.72
CA GLN A 1042 3.04 49.29 -36.84
C GLN A 1042 3.17 47.77 -37.06
N LEU A 1043 3.36 47.32 -38.31
CA LEU A 1043 3.64 45.91 -38.61
C LEU A 1043 5.03 45.49 -38.11
N ASP A 1044 6.04 46.36 -38.18
CA ASP A 1044 7.37 46.10 -37.62
C ASP A 1044 7.35 45.94 -36.10
N LEU A 1045 6.59 46.79 -35.39
CA LEU A 1045 6.37 46.67 -33.94
C LEU A 1045 5.64 45.37 -33.57
N ALA A 1046 4.68 44.93 -34.39
CA ALA A 1046 3.97 43.67 -34.20
C ALA A 1046 4.90 42.44 -34.34
N LEU A 1047 5.90 42.51 -35.23
CA LEU A 1047 6.89 41.46 -35.42
C LEU A 1047 7.89 41.35 -34.26
N GLU A 1048 8.18 42.44 -33.53
CA GLU A 1048 9.15 42.48 -32.41
C GLU A 1048 8.71 41.77 -31.12
N ALA A 1049 7.41 41.77 -30.84
CA ALA A 1049 6.88 41.40 -29.53
C ALA A 1049 7.26 39.95 -29.12
N PRO A 1050 7.12 38.91 -29.97
CA PRO A 1050 7.42 37.54 -29.58
C PRO A 1050 8.90 37.29 -29.23
N ALA A 1051 9.82 37.93 -29.95
CA ALA A 1051 11.26 37.73 -29.78
C ALA A 1051 11.81 38.42 -28.52
N LYS A 1052 11.38 39.66 -28.26
CA LYS A 1052 11.77 40.41 -27.04
C LYS A 1052 11.27 39.72 -25.77
N GLN A 1053 10.08 39.14 -25.82
CA GLN A 1053 9.48 38.49 -24.66
C GLN A 1053 10.15 37.15 -24.32
N ALA A 1054 10.49 36.35 -25.34
CA ALA A 1054 11.29 35.13 -25.16
C ALA A 1054 12.69 35.43 -24.55
N ALA A 1055 13.34 36.53 -24.94
CA ALA A 1055 14.63 36.93 -24.40
C ALA A 1055 14.57 37.32 -22.91
N ASN A 1056 13.50 37.99 -22.48
CA ASN A 1056 13.30 38.37 -21.07
C ASN A 1056 13.12 37.14 -20.17
N GLN A 1057 12.37 36.12 -20.61
CA GLN A 1057 12.19 34.89 -19.84
C GLN A 1057 13.50 34.10 -19.67
N VAL A 1058 14.34 34.04 -20.70
CA VAL A 1058 15.67 33.41 -20.65
C VAL A 1058 16.60 34.11 -19.65
N ASN A 1059 16.57 35.44 -19.62
CA ASN A 1059 17.37 36.23 -18.68
C ASN A 1059 16.96 36.01 -17.22
N THR A 1060 15.66 35.91 -16.93
CA THR A 1060 15.17 35.62 -15.57
C THR A 1060 15.59 34.22 -15.12
N LEU A 1061 15.41 33.19 -15.97
CA LEU A 1061 15.85 31.83 -15.66
C LEU A 1061 17.37 31.73 -15.44
N SER A 1062 18.17 32.47 -16.22
CA SER A 1062 19.62 32.49 -16.04
C SER A 1062 20.07 33.05 -14.70
N ARG A 1063 19.40 34.07 -14.16
CA ARG A 1063 19.73 34.63 -12.85
C ARG A 1063 19.39 33.64 -11.74
N SER A 1064 18.23 32.99 -11.84
CA SER A 1064 17.76 31.98 -10.88
C SER A 1064 18.68 30.75 -10.82
N THR A 1065 19.10 30.22 -11.97
CA THR A 1065 20.05 29.09 -12.03
C THR A 1065 21.39 29.44 -11.37
N ASN A 1066 21.89 30.68 -11.54
CA ASN A 1066 23.15 31.10 -10.91
C ASN A 1066 23.02 31.26 -9.39
N ARG A 1067 21.88 31.74 -8.87
CA ARG A 1067 21.64 31.81 -7.41
C ARG A 1067 21.63 30.42 -6.78
N LEU A 1068 20.95 29.45 -7.40
CA LEU A 1068 20.92 28.05 -6.92
C LEU A 1068 22.31 27.38 -6.94
N LYS A 1069 23.14 27.66 -7.94
CA LYS A 1069 24.55 27.20 -7.99
C LYS A 1069 25.41 27.78 -6.86
N ILE A 1070 25.18 29.05 -6.50
CA ILE A 1070 25.88 29.69 -5.38
C ILE A 1070 25.46 29.04 -4.06
N LEU A 1071 24.16 28.79 -3.87
CA LEU A 1071 23.64 28.10 -2.68
C LEU A 1071 24.19 26.66 -2.55
N SER A 1072 24.19 25.89 -3.65
CA SER A 1072 24.79 24.55 -3.69
C SER A 1072 26.26 24.56 -3.25
N ARG A 1073 27.05 25.54 -3.72
CA ARG A 1073 28.45 25.69 -3.33
C ARG A 1073 28.61 26.07 -1.85
N GLN A 1074 27.70 26.88 -1.30
CA GLN A 1074 27.69 27.22 0.12
C GLN A 1074 27.35 26.00 1.00
N ILE A 1075 26.40 25.18 0.58
CA ILE A 1075 26.02 23.92 1.25
C ILE A 1075 27.18 22.90 1.19
N GLU A 1076 27.87 22.80 0.05
CA GLU A 1076 29.05 21.93 -0.09
C GLU A 1076 30.20 22.35 0.84
N ILE A 1077 30.43 23.65 0.99
CA ILE A 1077 31.44 24.18 1.92
C ILE A 1077 31.03 23.87 3.37
N ALA A 1078 29.75 24.02 3.69
CA ALA A 1078 29.23 23.74 5.02
C ALA A 1078 29.24 22.26 5.41
N GLY A 1079 28.98 21.36 4.44
CA GLY A 1079 29.01 19.91 4.65
C GLY A 1079 30.42 19.30 4.67
N ASN A 1080 31.45 20.07 4.30
CA ASN A 1080 32.87 19.68 4.36
C ASN A 1080 33.61 20.27 5.58
N LEU A 1081 32.89 20.97 6.49
CA LEU A 1081 33.42 21.44 7.78
C LEU A 1081 33.45 20.34 8.84
#